data_AF-A0A662SVX5-F1
#
_entry.id   AF-A0A662SVX5-F1
#
_cell.length_a   1.000
_cell.length_b   1.000
_cell.length_c   1.000
_cell.angle_alpha   90.00
_cell.angle_beta   90.00
_cell.angle_gamma   90.00
#
_symmetry.space_group_name_H-M   'P 1'
#
loop_
_entity.id
_entity.type
_entity.pdbx_description
1 polymer ?
#
loop_
_entity_poly.entity_id
_entity_poly.type
_entity_poly.pdbx_seq_one_letter_code
_entity_poly.pdbx_strand_id
1 'polypeptide(L)'
;MDEIEEIEEEYAYDFEKGKQIITEEMEKMGATLVDGKWMYKGEPVVIKFIIRIEDARKEIGDYVASQLEKLGFTVERMYKTSKEASPLWILGDPKEGKWHMYTGGWITTAVSRDDSDNFQFFYTQDSPLSWSPLWASYTPDPRFREVARRLAEKDFRSIEERSKLMREALKLAMKDSVRVWLVDQIAVWARRKSLFALADYAGGYPTALWSSTMKFVDKVGGTVKIASSEVIVDPWNPVAPSDWIYDTMIYDYGVWEHATVLHPKTGLPIPVNIRKASVWVEMGLPTSRNPGSEYWLDFKYVSSVVVPTDAWYAWDVENKRMITAGEAGVTSAKARVVVDYGDILGKPMFHDGTELTLADFLINFIVPFERASEASPLYDESYVGTFQTFRQLFTAFRILSERPLVIEYFVNYIHIDAELIADYAANVLWPTMPWHTVAIGIMAEADKKLAFSADKADMLKVDWMNYIGGPSLEVLSSYLRKAYAEAYIPFKEFLGDYVTPGEALKRYEKLKEFYEARKHFWVGNGPFYLDRVDITAHTATLKSIRHLPYKIEKVCRDISQFSALIETGDYNLVAFGYDKEIASRLLPGKEAKEELDILNLVLGGPIANPHAAKPLEEAGIKFEGNVMKIGGKEYVSTWGKIDYGVVLLSGNNLYVAGITRYGTEAALQYILGKAGIMESLIVVKWEDTNGNGKVDSEEISLVG
;
A
#
# COMPACT_ATOMS: atom_id res chain seq x y z
N MET A 1 -36.73 3.94 1.55
CA MET A 1 -36.67 5.40 1.37
C MET A 1 -35.57 5.85 2.28
N ASP A 2 -34.45 6.12 1.64
CA ASP A 2 -33.12 6.24 2.23
C ASP A 2 -33.00 7.66 2.81
N GLU A 3 -32.46 7.85 4.01
CA GLU A 3 -32.26 9.19 4.62
C GLU A 3 -31.53 10.16 3.68
N ILE A 4 -30.77 9.63 2.73
CA ILE A 4 -30.12 10.38 1.65
C ILE A 4 -31.17 11.01 0.72
N GLU A 5 -32.18 10.26 0.27
CA GLU A 5 -33.26 10.79 -0.59
C GLU A 5 -34.03 11.92 0.11
N GLU A 6 -34.29 11.77 1.42
CA GLU A 6 -34.92 12.83 2.23
C GLU A 6 -34.06 14.09 2.30
N ILE A 7 -32.75 13.94 2.48
CA ILE A 7 -31.79 15.05 2.50
C ILE A 7 -31.70 15.70 1.11
N GLU A 8 -31.62 14.91 0.04
CA GLU A 8 -31.57 15.42 -1.33
C GLU A 8 -32.82 16.21 -1.69
N GLU A 9 -34.00 15.77 -1.25
CA GLU A 9 -35.25 16.50 -1.43
C GLU A 9 -35.29 17.78 -0.58
N GLU A 10 -34.87 17.73 0.69
CA GLU A 10 -34.88 18.89 1.60
C GLU A 10 -33.95 20.02 1.12
N TYR A 11 -32.78 19.65 0.60
CA TYR A 11 -31.72 20.54 0.13
C TYR A 11 -31.65 20.67 -1.40
N ALA A 12 -32.68 20.22 -2.11
CA ALA A 12 -32.79 20.39 -3.56
C ALA A 12 -32.66 21.87 -3.95
N TYR A 13 -32.09 22.12 -5.14
CA TYR A 13 -31.89 23.48 -5.63
C TYR A 13 -33.22 24.24 -5.74
N ASP A 14 -33.35 25.30 -4.94
CA ASP A 14 -34.46 26.25 -4.98
C ASP A 14 -33.92 27.68 -4.79
N PHE A 15 -33.88 28.42 -5.90
CA PHE A 15 -33.34 29.77 -5.92
C PHE A 15 -34.17 30.74 -5.07
N GLU A 16 -35.51 30.64 -5.09
CA GLU A 16 -36.36 31.59 -4.37
C GLU A 16 -36.33 31.32 -2.86
N LYS A 17 -36.33 30.05 -2.45
CA LYS A 17 -36.11 29.66 -1.05
C LYS A 17 -34.74 30.14 -0.56
N GLY A 18 -33.68 29.91 -1.34
CA GLY A 18 -32.34 30.39 -1.01
C GLY A 18 -32.28 31.91 -0.89
N LYS A 19 -32.90 32.63 -1.83
CA LYS A 19 -33.01 34.09 -1.80
C LYS A 19 -33.74 34.60 -0.54
N GLN A 20 -34.84 33.96 -0.18
CA GLN A 20 -35.60 34.32 1.03
C GLN A 20 -34.72 34.18 2.28
N ILE A 21 -34.11 33.01 2.48
CA ILE A 21 -33.28 32.72 3.67
C ILE A 21 -32.10 33.70 3.74
N ILE A 22 -31.38 33.90 2.62
CA ILE A 22 -30.24 34.81 2.58
C ILE A 22 -30.67 36.24 2.87
N THR A 23 -31.80 36.70 2.33
CA THR A 23 -32.32 38.06 2.59
C THR A 23 -32.61 38.25 4.08
N GLU A 24 -33.33 37.31 4.68
CA GLU A 24 -33.66 37.34 6.11
C GLU A 24 -32.40 37.37 7.00
N GLU A 25 -31.39 36.56 6.69
CA GLU A 25 -30.13 36.52 7.46
C GLU A 25 -29.26 37.78 7.24
N MET A 26 -29.16 38.28 6.01
CA MET A 26 -28.41 39.51 5.71
C MET A 26 -29.02 40.72 6.44
N GLU A 27 -30.34 40.84 6.47
CA GLU A 27 -31.05 41.89 7.21
C GLU A 27 -30.81 41.78 8.73
N LYS A 28 -30.85 40.56 9.29
CA LYS A 28 -30.52 40.32 10.72
C LYS A 28 -29.09 40.72 11.05
N MET A 29 -28.14 40.54 10.13
CA MET A 29 -26.75 40.96 10.28
C MET A 29 -26.56 42.47 10.09
N GLY A 30 -27.61 43.22 9.72
CA GLY A 30 -27.60 44.67 9.55
C GLY A 30 -27.16 45.13 8.17
N ALA A 31 -27.17 44.25 7.17
CA ALA A 31 -26.98 44.61 5.77
C ALA A 31 -28.32 45.04 5.14
N THR A 32 -28.25 45.87 4.11
CA THR A 32 -29.42 46.34 3.36
C THR A 32 -29.24 46.13 1.87
N LEU A 33 -30.32 45.82 1.16
CA LEU A 33 -30.29 45.70 -0.29
C LEU A 33 -30.58 47.08 -0.92
N VAL A 34 -29.57 47.71 -1.51
CA VAL A 34 -29.65 49.02 -2.18
C VAL A 34 -29.31 48.83 -3.65
N ASP A 35 -30.19 49.27 -4.56
CA ASP A 35 -30.02 49.13 -6.02
C ASP A 35 -29.68 47.69 -6.46
N GLY A 36 -30.26 46.70 -5.77
CA GLY A 36 -30.03 45.28 -6.04
C GLY A 36 -28.66 44.76 -5.56
N LYS A 37 -27.94 45.52 -4.72
CA LYS A 37 -26.68 45.09 -4.09
C LYS A 37 -26.76 45.11 -2.57
N TRP A 38 -26.22 44.07 -1.93
CA TRP A 38 -26.09 44.03 -0.48
C TRP A 38 -25.03 45.01 -0.01
N MET A 39 -25.40 45.87 0.94
CA MET A 39 -24.56 46.89 1.53
C MET A 39 -24.48 46.68 3.04
N TYR A 40 -23.29 46.78 3.63
CA TYR A 40 -23.09 46.77 5.08
C TYR A 40 -22.25 48.00 5.47
N LYS A 41 -22.79 48.84 6.37
CA LYS A 41 -22.15 50.10 6.79
C LYS A 41 -21.75 51.03 5.62
N GLY A 42 -22.54 51.02 4.54
CA GLY A 42 -22.33 51.86 3.37
C GLY A 42 -21.40 51.28 2.30
N GLU A 43 -20.81 50.10 2.53
CA GLU A 43 -19.92 49.41 1.57
C GLU A 43 -20.58 48.14 1.01
N PRO A 44 -20.32 47.76 -0.24
CA PRO A 44 -20.83 46.50 -0.80
C PRO A 44 -20.33 45.28 -0.04
N VAL A 45 -21.19 44.27 0.12
CA VAL A 45 -20.79 42.98 0.66
C VAL A 45 -20.08 42.18 -0.43
N VAL A 46 -18.77 41.99 -0.27
CA VAL A 46 -17.90 41.30 -1.23
C VAL A 46 -17.64 39.86 -0.81
N ILE A 47 -17.95 38.90 -1.70
CA ILE A 47 -17.61 37.49 -1.55
C ILE A 47 -16.37 37.17 -2.37
N LYS A 48 -15.25 36.85 -1.71
CA LYS A 48 -13.99 36.45 -2.35
C LYS A 48 -14.02 34.96 -2.65
N PHE A 49 -14.12 34.60 -3.93
CA PHE A 49 -14.32 33.21 -4.35
C PHE A 49 -13.12 32.72 -5.15
N ILE A 50 -12.35 31.81 -4.57
CA ILE A 50 -11.26 31.12 -5.26
C ILE A 50 -11.85 30.06 -6.21
N ILE A 51 -11.63 30.24 -7.51
CA ILE A 51 -12.12 29.37 -8.57
C ILE A 51 -10.93 28.66 -9.22
N ARG A 52 -10.91 27.32 -9.13
CA ARG A 52 -9.91 26.46 -9.78
C ARG A 52 -10.13 26.46 -11.28
N ILE A 53 -9.03 26.48 -12.06
CA ILE A 53 -9.08 26.66 -13.52
C ILE A 53 -8.78 25.38 -14.31
N GLU A 54 -8.37 24.31 -13.64
CA GLU A 54 -7.79 23.13 -14.28
C GLU A 54 -8.83 22.12 -14.82
N ASP A 55 -10.09 22.22 -14.39
CA ASP A 55 -11.16 21.28 -14.73
C ASP A 55 -12.56 21.90 -14.56
N ALA A 56 -13.59 21.05 -14.48
CA ALA A 56 -15.01 21.41 -14.31
C ALA A 56 -15.29 22.37 -13.14
N ARG A 57 -14.36 22.49 -12.18
CA ARG A 57 -14.44 23.46 -11.09
C ARG A 57 -14.50 24.90 -11.58
N LYS A 58 -13.94 25.20 -12.77
CA LYS A 58 -14.05 26.53 -13.36
C LYS A 58 -15.51 26.85 -13.71
N GLU A 59 -16.17 25.98 -14.47
CA GLU A 59 -17.57 26.18 -14.84
C GLU A 59 -18.49 26.20 -13.61
N ILE A 60 -18.23 25.33 -12.63
CA ILE A 60 -18.95 25.31 -11.35
C ILE A 60 -18.80 26.65 -10.62
N GLY A 61 -17.56 27.11 -10.44
CA GLY A 61 -17.27 28.38 -9.77
C GLY A 61 -17.91 29.56 -10.49
N ASP A 62 -17.85 29.59 -11.82
CA ASP A 62 -18.50 30.63 -12.63
C ASP A 62 -20.02 30.62 -12.50
N TYR A 63 -20.64 29.44 -12.45
CA TYR A 63 -22.08 29.30 -12.24
C TYR A 63 -22.49 29.78 -10.84
N VAL A 64 -21.84 29.31 -9.79
CA VAL A 64 -22.16 29.66 -8.40
C VAL A 64 -21.95 31.16 -8.15
N ALA A 65 -20.84 31.73 -8.63
CA ALA A 65 -20.59 33.17 -8.57
C ALA A 65 -21.72 33.97 -9.24
N SER A 66 -22.21 33.51 -10.39
CA SER A 66 -23.31 34.16 -11.10
C SER A 66 -24.63 34.08 -10.31
N GLN A 67 -24.88 33.00 -9.56
CA GLN A 67 -26.07 32.91 -8.70
C GLN A 67 -25.98 33.87 -7.50
N LEU A 68 -24.80 33.97 -6.87
CA LEU A 68 -24.55 34.92 -5.78
C LEU A 68 -24.70 36.38 -6.25
N GLU A 69 -24.22 36.70 -7.46
CA GLU A 69 -24.38 38.03 -8.05
C GLU A 69 -25.86 38.37 -8.30
N LYS A 70 -26.69 37.40 -8.72
CA LYS A 70 -28.15 37.58 -8.87
C LYS A 70 -28.86 37.80 -7.53
N LEU A 71 -28.30 37.28 -6.43
CA LEU A 71 -28.79 37.51 -5.07
C LEU A 71 -28.36 38.87 -4.50
N GLY A 72 -27.56 39.63 -5.24
CA GLY A 72 -27.14 40.98 -4.88
C GLY A 72 -25.76 41.07 -4.23
N PHE A 73 -25.02 39.98 -4.09
CA PHE A 73 -23.63 40.06 -3.64
C PHE A 73 -22.73 40.69 -4.73
N THR A 74 -21.61 41.27 -4.29
CA THR A 74 -20.47 41.53 -5.17
C THR A 74 -19.55 40.33 -5.05
N VAL A 75 -19.19 39.67 -6.14
CA VAL A 75 -18.29 38.51 -6.09
C VAL A 75 -16.94 38.89 -6.70
N GLU A 76 -15.88 38.74 -5.91
CA GLU A 76 -14.51 38.79 -6.41
C GLU A 76 -14.12 37.38 -6.86
N ARG A 77 -14.23 37.11 -8.17
CA ARG A 77 -13.86 35.83 -8.77
C ARG A 77 -12.34 35.73 -8.89
N MET A 78 -11.72 34.95 -8.01
CA MET A 78 -10.26 34.76 -7.94
C MET A 78 -9.87 33.47 -8.67
N TYR A 79 -9.64 33.55 -9.98
CA TYR A 79 -9.19 32.41 -10.78
C TYR A 79 -7.75 32.01 -10.42
N LYS A 80 -7.53 30.76 -9.99
CA LYS A 80 -6.24 30.27 -9.51
C LYS A 80 -6.00 28.83 -9.91
N THR A 81 -4.74 28.51 -10.17
CA THR A 81 -4.23 27.13 -10.16
C THR A 81 -4.16 26.57 -8.73
N SER A 82 -3.95 25.26 -8.57
CA SER A 82 -3.73 24.62 -7.26
C SER A 82 -2.65 25.30 -6.45
N LYS A 83 -1.52 25.54 -7.12
CA LYS A 83 -0.32 26.11 -6.51
C LYS A 83 -0.56 27.53 -6.01
N GLU A 84 -1.33 28.33 -6.75
CA GLU A 84 -1.68 29.69 -6.34
C GLU A 84 -2.77 29.73 -5.28
N ALA A 85 -3.64 28.71 -5.24
CA ALA A 85 -4.73 28.61 -4.27
C ALA A 85 -4.24 28.11 -2.90
N SER A 86 -3.33 27.14 -2.86
CA SER A 86 -2.88 26.47 -1.62
C SER A 86 -2.45 27.43 -0.50
N PRO A 87 -1.64 28.48 -0.77
CA PRO A 87 -1.26 29.47 0.26
C PRO A 87 -2.42 30.27 0.88
N LEU A 88 -3.61 30.23 0.25
CA LEU A 88 -4.79 30.96 0.71
C LEU A 88 -5.75 30.05 1.47
N TRP A 89 -6.15 28.92 0.89
CA TRP A 89 -7.27 28.14 1.42
C TRP A 89 -6.87 27.08 2.46
N ILE A 90 -5.70 26.46 2.32
CA ILE A 90 -5.27 25.38 3.23
C ILE A 90 -4.10 25.79 4.14
N LEU A 91 -3.19 26.66 3.68
CA LEU A 91 -2.07 27.15 4.50
C LEU A 91 -2.33 28.50 5.16
N GLY A 92 -3.30 29.26 4.67
CA GLY A 92 -3.64 30.59 5.19
C GLY A 92 -4.58 30.54 6.40
N ASP A 93 -4.47 31.52 7.30
CA ASP A 93 -5.42 31.66 8.42
C ASP A 93 -6.79 32.14 7.89
N PRO A 94 -7.86 31.33 8.01
CA PRO A 94 -9.19 31.71 7.53
C PRO A 94 -9.73 32.99 8.20
N LYS A 95 -9.24 33.36 9.40
CA LYS A 95 -9.65 34.59 10.10
C LYS A 95 -9.19 35.86 9.39
N GLU A 96 -8.22 35.78 8.48
CA GLU A 96 -7.77 36.93 7.70
C GLU A 96 -8.78 37.39 6.64
N GLY A 97 -9.81 36.59 6.31
CA GLY A 97 -10.82 36.96 5.33
C GLY A 97 -10.25 37.19 3.92
N LYS A 98 -9.15 36.50 3.58
CA LYS A 98 -8.53 36.56 2.24
C LYS A 98 -9.35 35.83 1.19
N TRP A 99 -10.24 34.94 1.60
CA TRP A 99 -11.19 34.22 0.77
C TRP A 99 -12.42 33.84 1.62
N HIS A 100 -13.55 33.56 0.96
CA HIS A 100 -14.81 33.15 1.60
C HIS A 100 -15.34 31.83 1.02
N MET A 101 -15.06 31.55 -0.26
CA MET A 101 -15.45 30.31 -0.93
C MET A 101 -14.31 29.75 -1.78
N TYR A 102 -14.29 28.43 -1.96
CA TYR A 102 -13.30 27.72 -2.76
C TYR A 102 -13.93 26.53 -3.49
N THR A 103 -13.65 26.38 -4.79
CA THR A 103 -14.02 25.18 -5.55
C THR A 103 -13.01 24.05 -5.27
N GLY A 104 -13.35 23.16 -4.34
CA GLY A 104 -12.54 21.99 -3.97
C GLY A 104 -12.91 20.71 -4.72
N GLY A 105 -12.10 19.67 -4.56
CA GLY A 105 -12.35 18.33 -5.09
C GLY A 105 -11.45 17.30 -4.40
N TRP A 106 -11.98 16.10 -4.17
CA TRP A 106 -11.26 14.95 -3.59
C TRP A 106 -11.40 13.76 -4.54
N ILE A 107 -10.36 12.93 -4.63
CA ILE A 107 -10.36 11.70 -5.42
C ILE A 107 -10.41 10.50 -4.46
N THR A 108 -11.23 9.51 -4.80
CA THR A 108 -11.19 8.20 -4.16
C THR A 108 -10.22 7.30 -4.92
N THR A 109 -9.23 6.73 -4.23
CA THR A 109 -8.13 5.96 -4.86
C THR A 109 -8.27 4.44 -4.72
N ALA A 110 -9.33 3.97 -4.06
CA ALA A 110 -9.68 2.56 -3.97
C ALA A 110 -11.17 2.40 -3.64
N VAL A 111 -11.74 1.22 -3.89
CA VAL A 111 -13.09 0.91 -3.40
C VAL A 111 -13.11 0.97 -1.87
N SER A 112 -13.78 1.98 -1.30
CA SER A 112 -13.85 2.14 0.15
C SER A 112 -14.68 1.03 0.79
N ARG A 113 -14.24 0.60 1.96
CA ARG A 113 -14.93 -0.40 2.79
C ARG A 113 -15.81 0.25 3.86
N ASP A 114 -15.46 1.45 4.28
CA ASP A 114 -16.13 2.16 5.36
C ASP A 114 -15.77 3.66 5.34
N ASP A 115 -16.74 4.50 4.96
CA ASP A 115 -16.59 5.96 4.90
C ASP A 115 -17.06 6.68 6.17
N SER A 116 -17.21 5.97 7.30
CA SER A 116 -17.79 6.56 8.51
C SER A 116 -16.91 7.63 9.16
N ASP A 117 -15.62 7.63 8.89
CA ASP A 117 -14.66 8.63 9.36
C ASP A 117 -14.76 9.97 8.60
N ASN A 118 -15.39 10.00 7.42
CA ASN A 118 -15.53 11.21 6.60
C ASN A 118 -16.18 12.38 7.35
N PHE A 119 -17.07 12.12 8.31
CA PHE A 119 -17.66 13.19 9.11
C PHE A 119 -16.61 13.89 9.99
N GLN A 120 -15.72 13.14 10.64
CA GLN A 120 -14.60 13.73 11.38
C GLN A 120 -13.64 14.40 10.39
N PHE A 121 -13.28 13.68 9.33
CA PHE A 121 -12.30 14.12 8.35
C PHE A 121 -12.65 15.47 7.73
N PHE A 122 -13.91 15.69 7.32
CA PHE A 122 -14.29 16.88 6.56
C PHE A 122 -14.86 18.05 7.39
N TYR A 123 -15.38 17.78 8.59
CA TYR A 123 -16.21 18.77 9.32
C TYR A 123 -15.69 19.13 10.71
N THR A 124 -14.71 18.42 11.27
CA THR A 124 -14.32 18.64 12.66
C THR A 124 -12.86 19.04 12.81
N GLN A 125 -12.58 19.76 13.90
CA GLN A 125 -11.20 20.07 14.30
C GLN A 125 -10.43 18.86 14.83
N ASP A 126 -11.06 17.69 14.96
CA ASP A 126 -10.40 16.44 15.36
C ASP A 126 -9.86 15.67 14.14
N SER A 127 -10.04 16.22 12.94
CA SER A 127 -9.55 15.63 11.70
C SER A 127 -8.02 15.49 11.69
N PRO A 128 -7.47 14.45 11.03
CA PRO A 128 -6.05 14.40 10.67
C PRO A 128 -5.57 15.62 9.86
N LEU A 129 -6.47 16.38 9.22
CA LEU A 129 -6.14 17.61 8.49
C LEU A 129 -6.04 18.86 9.37
N SER A 130 -6.18 18.74 10.70
CA SER A 130 -6.09 19.86 11.63
C SER A 130 -4.68 20.45 11.81
N TRP A 131 -3.68 19.91 11.11
CA TRP A 131 -2.42 20.63 10.87
C TRP A 131 -2.66 21.90 10.04
N SER A 132 -3.70 21.93 9.21
CA SER A 132 -4.10 23.10 8.43
C SER A 132 -4.91 24.09 9.29
N PRO A 133 -4.67 25.41 9.17
CA PRO A 133 -5.45 26.42 9.88
C PRO A 133 -6.96 26.35 9.61
N LEU A 134 -7.37 25.93 8.42
CA LEU A 134 -8.78 25.79 8.06
C LEU A 134 -9.50 24.74 8.92
N TRP A 135 -8.98 23.51 8.99
CA TRP A 135 -9.62 22.46 9.79
C TRP A 135 -9.52 22.72 11.29
N ALA A 136 -8.38 23.25 11.74
CA ALA A 136 -8.20 23.65 13.14
C ALA A 136 -9.22 24.70 13.60
N SER A 137 -9.78 25.48 12.67
CA SER A 137 -10.77 26.52 12.96
C SER A 137 -12.23 26.04 13.03
N TYR A 138 -12.52 24.79 12.67
CA TYR A 138 -13.88 24.27 12.69
C TYR A 138 -14.46 24.19 14.10
N THR A 139 -15.74 24.55 14.22
CA THR A 139 -16.50 24.55 15.47
C THR A 139 -17.88 23.90 15.29
N PRO A 140 -17.94 22.61 14.92
CA PRO A 140 -19.19 21.91 14.71
C PRO A 140 -20.01 21.83 16.00
N ASP A 141 -21.32 21.60 15.86
CA ASP A 141 -22.19 21.30 16.99
C ASP A 141 -21.58 20.19 17.89
N PRO A 142 -21.61 20.34 19.23
CA PRO A 142 -20.98 19.36 20.13
C PRO A 142 -21.49 17.92 19.93
N ARG A 143 -22.78 17.75 19.63
CA ARG A 143 -23.35 16.43 19.34
C ARG A 143 -22.83 15.88 18.02
N PHE A 144 -22.70 16.73 17.00
CA PHE A 144 -22.12 16.30 15.73
C PHE A 144 -20.66 15.87 15.88
N ARG A 145 -19.85 16.65 16.61
CA ARG A 145 -18.46 16.30 16.92
C ARG A 145 -18.35 14.95 17.64
N GLU A 146 -19.22 14.70 18.63
CA GLU A 146 -19.27 13.43 19.34
C GLU A 146 -19.59 12.25 18.40
N VAL A 147 -20.64 12.38 17.57
CA VAL A 147 -21.04 11.33 16.62
C VAL A 147 -19.95 11.07 15.58
N ALA A 148 -19.37 12.13 15.02
CA ALA A 148 -18.27 12.05 14.06
C ALA A 148 -17.05 11.33 14.66
N ARG A 149 -16.67 11.68 15.90
CA ARG A 149 -15.58 11.01 16.63
C ARG A 149 -15.88 9.52 16.82
N ARG A 150 -17.09 9.17 17.28
CA ARG A 150 -17.48 7.76 17.48
C ARG A 150 -17.42 6.96 16.19
N LEU A 151 -17.86 7.55 15.08
CA LEU A 151 -17.79 6.92 13.76
C LEU A 151 -16.36 6.77 13.26
N ALA A 152 -15.48 7.76 13.47
CA ALA A 152 -14.08 7.69 13.06
C ALA A 152 -13.29 6.66 13.87
N GLU A 153 -13.48 6.63 15.19
CA GLU A 153 -12.80 5.70 16.11
C GLU A 153 -13.40 4.29 16.16
N LYS A 154 -14.45 4.05 15.37
CA LYS A 154 -15.25 2.82 15.36
C LYS A 154 -15.78 2.43 16.76
N ASP A 155 -16.17 3.45 17.53
CA ASP A 155 -16.74 3.33 18.88
C ASP A 155 -18.23 2.97 18.81
N PHE A 156 -18.51 1.81 18.23
CA PHE A 156 -19.81 1.17 18.13
C PHE A 156 -19.64 -0.36 18.23
N ARG A 157 -20.67 -1.04 18.72
CA ARG A 157 -20.64 -2.48 19.01
C ARG A 157 -21.35 -3.33 17.96
N SER A 158 -22.10 -2.70 17.05
CA SER A 158 -22.79 -3.41 15.97
C SER A 158 -23.00 -2.54 14.73
N ILE A 159 -23.34 -3.18 13.61
CA ILE A 159 -23.66 -2.51 12.35
C ILE A 159 -24.95 -1.69 12.47
N GLU A 160 -25.90 -2.12 13.31
CA GLU A 160 -27.13 -1.36 13.58
C GLU A 160 -26.83 -0.08 14.36
N GLU A 161 -25.93 -0.13 15.34
CA GLU A 161 -25.47 1.07 16.04
C GLU A 161 -24.72 2.02 15.10
N ARG A 162 -23.78 1.49 14.30
CA ARG A 162 -23.11 2.26 13.24
C ARG A 162 -24.13 2.93 12.32
N SER A 163 -25.14 2.20 11.85
CA SER A 163 -26.15 2.71 10.93
C SER A 163 -26.96 3.86 11.53
N LYS A 164 -27.27 3.81 12.84
CA LYS A 164 -27.94 4.92 13.55
C LYS A 164 -27.05 6.15 13.62
N LEU A 165 -25.78 5.97 13.99
CA LEU A 165 -24.81 7.06 14.05
C LEU A 165 -24.60 7.70 12.67
N MET A 166 -24.50 6.90 11.59
CA MET A 166 -24.39 7.39 10.22
C MET A 166 -25.60 8.25 9.82
N ARG A 167 -26.82 7.80 10.11
CA ARG A 167 -28.06 8.56 9.81
C ARG A 167 -28.12 9.88 10.56
N GLU A 168 -27.70 9.89 11.83
CA GLU A 168 -27.59 11.11 12.63
C GLU A 168 -26.53 12.06 12.07
N ALA A 169 -25.34 11.53 11.73
CA ALA A 169 -24.23 12.30 11.18
C ALA A 169 -24.58 12.94 9.83
N LEU A 170 -25.25 12.22 8.93
CA LEU A 170 -25.72 12.77 7.65
C LEU A 170 -26.58 14.02 7.86
N LYS A 171 -27.57 13.95 8.76
CA LYS A 171 -28.47 15.08 9.06
C LYS A 171 -27.72 16.24 9.74
N LEU A 172 -26.78 15.95 10.63
CA LEU A 172 -26.00 16.98 11.33
C LEU A 172 -24.98 17.66 10.43
N ALA A 173 -24.31 16.91 9.55
CA ALA A 173 -23.35 17.44 8.59
C ALA A 173 -24.01 18.43 7.61
N MET A 174 -25.25 18.16 7.18
CA MET A 174 -26.00 19.08 6.32
C MET A 174 -26.42 20.36 7.02
N LYS A 175 -26.66 20.31 8.34
CA LYS A 175 -26.97 21.49 9.17
C LYS A 175 -25.74 22.35 9.44
N ASP A 176 -24.58 21.72 9.66
CA ASP A 176 -23.31 22.40 9.89
C ASP A 176 -22.78 23.05 8.59
N SER A 177 -22.83 22.30 7.50
CA SER A 177 -22.70 22.77 6.12
C SER A 177 -21.47 23.65 5.81
N VAL A 178 -20.33 23.42 6.48
CA VAL A 178 -19.05 24.07 6.10
C VAL A 178 -18.59 23.69 4.67
N ARG A 179 -19.30 22.75 4.02
CA ARG A 179 -19.11 22.28 2.64
C ARG A 179 -20.46 22.05 1.98
N VAL A 180 -20.53 22.35 0.69
CA VAL A 180 -21.66 22.00 -0.18
C VAL A 180 -21.17 20.98 -1.21
N TRP A 181 -21.60 19.73 -1.06
CA TRP A 181 -21.29 18.67 -2.01
C TRP A 181 -22.16 18.81 -3.25
N LEU A 182 -21.56 18.77 -4.45
CA LEU A 182 -22.24 19.11 -5.70
C LEU A 182 -22.40 17.92 -6.64
N VAL A 183 -21.34 17.13 -6.81
CA VAL A 183 -21.28 16.08 -7.83
C VAL A 183 -20.44 14.93 -7.29
N ASP A 184 -21.00 13.72 -7.36
CA ASP A 184 -20.23 12.49 -7.47
C ASP A 184 -20.13 12.11 -8.96
N GLN A 185 -18.93 11.73 -9.42
CA GLN A 185 -18.65 11.60 -10.85
C GLN A 185 -18.34 10.15 -11.24
N ILE A 186 -18.92 9.72 -12.38
CA ILE A 186 -18.48 8.52 -13.07
C ILE A 186 -17.37 8.94 -14.05
N ALA A 187 -16.12 8.62 -13.73
CA ALA A 187 -14.98 8.92 -14.57
C ALA A 187 -14.82 7.89 -15.71
N VAL A 188 -14.51 8.36 -16.92
CA VAL A 188 -14.23 7.49 -18.07
C VAL A 188 -12.72 7.30 -18.21
N TRP A 189 -12.27 6.05 -18.10
CA TRP A 189 -10.88 5.67 -18.30
C TRP A 189 -10.67 5.00 -19.66
N ALA A 190 -9.98 5.67 -20.57
CA ALA A 190 -9.74 5.16 -21.91
C ALA A 190 -8.44 4.35 -22.01
N ARG A 191 -8.49 3.19 -22.68
CA ARG A 191 -7.30 2.42 -23.07
C ARG A 191 -7.42 1.88 -24.49
N ARG A 192 -6.28 1.58 -25.12
CA ARG A 192 -6.27 0.88 -26.42
C ARG A 192 -6.80 -0.54 -26.24
N LYS A 193 -7.66 -1.00 -27.16
CA LYS A 193 -8.25 -2.36 -27.13
C LYS A 193 -7.20 -3.47 -27.07
N SER A 194 -6.05 -3.28 -27.73
CA SER A 194 -4.93 -4.23 -27.77
C SER A 194 -4.15 -4.34 -26.45
N LEU A 195 -4.41 -3.45 -25.50
CA LEU A 195 -3.76 -3.40 -24.19
C LEU A 195 -4.77 -3.81 -23.13
N PHE A 196 -4.45 -4.78 -22.30
CA PHE A 196 -5.20 -5.10 -21.09
C PHE A 196 -4.51 -4.44 -19.88
N ALA A 197 -5.29 -3.88 -18.97
CA ALA A 197 -4.88 -3.43 -17.64
C ALA A 197 -6.12 -3.46 -16.75
N LEU A 198 -5.95 -3.86 -15.49
CA LEU A 198 -7.03 -3.89 -14.51
C LEU A 198 -7.25 -2.48 -13.96
N ALA A 199 -8.50 -2.02 -13.96
CA ALA A 199 -8.91 -0.76 -13.34
C ALA A 199 -9.62 -1.05 -12.02
N ASP A 200 -9.34 -0.24 -11.02
CA ASP A 200 -10.14 -0.15 -9.80
C ASP A 200 -11.51 0.46 -10.11
N TYR A 201 -12.56 -0.03 -9.45
CA TYR A 201 -13.94 0.37 -9.70
C TYR A 201 -14.25 1.79 -9.18
N ALA A 202 -13.47 2.28 -8.21
CA ALA A 202 -13.54 3.65 -7.72
C ALA A 202 -12.37 4.49 -8.28
N GLY A 203 -11.14 4.00 -8.12
CA GLY A 203 -9.92 4.76 -8.44
C GLY A 203 -9.49 4.73 -9.90
N GLY A 204 -10.03 3.82 -10.72
CA GLY A 204 -9.61 3.67 -12.12
C GLY A 204 -8.22 3.06 -12.29
N TYR A 205 -7.42 3.59 -13.23
CA TYR A 205 -6.05 3.14 -13.48
C TYR A 205 -4.96 3.67 -12.53
N PRO A 206 -5.05 4.86 -11.88
CA PRO A 206 -4.02 5.32 -10.96
C PRO A 206 -4.11 4.61 -9.60
N THR A 207 -3.98 3.28 -9.60
CA THR A 207 -3.94 2.41 -8.42
C THR A 207 -2.84 1.36 -8.59
N ALA A 208 -2.42 0.69 -7.50
CA ALA A 208 -1.30 -0.27 -7.50
C ALA A 208 -1.39 -1.43 -8.52
N LEU A 209 -2.56 -1.67 -9.13
CA LEU A 209 -2.83 -2.84 -9.96
C LEU A 209 -2.40 -2.69 -11.42
N TRP A 210 -2.30 -1.46 -11.95
CA TRP A 210 -1.97 -1.28 -13.36
C TRP A 210 -0.60 -1.88 -13.69
N SER A 211 0.37 -1.70 -12.81
CA SER A 211 1.75 -2.13 -13.01
C SER A 211 1.87 -3.65 -13.02
N SER A 212 1.09 -4.34 -12.19
CA SER A 212 1.09 -5.81 -12.12
C SER A 212 0.24 -6.49 -13.20
N THR A 213 -0.68 -5.77 -13.86
CA THR A 213 -1.66 -6.37 -14.78
C THR A 213 -1.51 -5.93 -16.23
N MET A 214 -0.80 -4.84 -16.50
CA MET A 214 -0.70 -4.28 -17.84
C MET A 214 0.04 -5.22 -18.81
N LYS A 215 -0.63 -5.61 -19.90
CA LYS A 215 -0.07 -6.45 -20.96
C LYS A 215 -0.71 -6.20 -22.31
N PHE A 216 0.00 -6.46 -23.40
CA PHE A 216 -0.66 -6.60 -24.70
C PHE A 216 -1.41 -7.93 -24.75
N VAL A 217 -2.61 -7.93 -25.32
CA VAL A 217 -3.47 -9.13 -25.36
C VAL A 217 -2.83 -10.22 -26.21
N ASP A 218 -2.22 -9.84 -27.34
CA ASP A 218 -1.77 -10.79 -28.37
C ASP A 218 -0.24 -10.95 -28.42
N LYS A 219 0.52 -10.36 -27.48
CA LYS A 219 1.98 -10.49 -27.44
C LYS A 219 2.58 -10.23 -26.05
N VAL A 220 3.74 -10.83 -25.81
CA VAL A 220 4.57 -10.55 -24.62
C VAL A 220 5.48 -9.35 -24.88
N GLY A 221 5.57 -8.44 -23.91
CA GLY A 221 6.45 -7.28 -23.95
C GLY A 221 6.03 -6.16 -24.92
N GLY A 222 6.84 -5.11 -24.97
CA GLY A 222 6.62 -3.92 -25.80
C GLY A 222 6.66 -2.62 -25.01
N THR A 223 6.29 -1.52 -25.66
CA THR A 223 6.26 -0.18 -25.06
C THR A 223 4.84 0.38 -25.07
N VAL A 224 4.40 0.88 -23.93
CA VAL A 224 3.12 1.58 -23.77
C VAL A 224 3.41 3.06 -23.49
N LYS A 225 2.68 3.95 -24.15
CA LYS A 225 2.64 5.37 -23.81
C LYS A 225 1.40 5.62 -22.98
N ILE A 226 1.59 6.10 -21.76
CA ILE A 226 0.52 6.48 -20.84
C ILE A 226 0.47 8.02 -20.84
N ALA A 227 -0.73 8.57 -20.97
CA ALA A 227 -0.97 10.00 -20.83
C ALA A 227 -1.66 10.26 -19.49
N SER A 228 -1.25 11.34 -18.82
CA SER A 228 -1.78 11.83 -17.55
C SER A 228 -1.94 13.35 -17.66
N SER A 229 -2.83 13.94 -16.86
CA SER A 229 -3.06 15.39 -16.88
C SER A 229 -1.82 16.19 -16.48
N GLU A 230 -1.05 15.65 -15.53
CA GLU A 230 0.26 16.13 -15.13
C GLU A 230 1.20 14.93 -14.93
N VAL A 231 2.52 15.17 -14.93
CA VAL A 231 3.57 14.18 -14.70
C VAL A 231 4.74 14.85 -13.98
N ILE A 232 5.13 14.36 -12.81
CA ILE A 232 6.22 14.91 -11.97
C ILE A 232 5.86 16.32 -11.52
N VAL A 233 4.83 16.42 -10.67
CA VAL A 233 4.31 17.70 -10.16
C VAL A 233 5.24 18.26 -9.09
N ASP A 234 5.54 17.45 -8.09
CA ASP A 234 6.32 17.83 -6.93
C ASP A 234 7.56 16.92 -6.73
N PRO A 235 8.57 17.38 -5.97
CA PRO A 235 9.73 16.59 -5.58
C PRO A 235 9.42 15.19 -5.01
N TRP A 236 10.23 14.19 -5.38
CA TRP A 236 10.14 12.85 -4.80
C TRP A 236 11.28 12.62 -3.82
N ASN A 237 10.96 12.24 -2.59
CA ASN A 237 11.92 11.82 -1.57
C ASN A 237 11.27 10.73 -0.67
N PRO A 238 12.05 9.94 0.07
CA PRO A 238 11.50 8.78 0.78
C PRO A 238 10.72 9.05 2.06
N VAL A 239 10.63 10.31 2.51
CA VAL A 239 10.18 10.64 3.87
C VAL A 239 8.96 11.56 3.86
N ALA A 240 8.92 12.53 2.94
CA ALA A 240 7.78 13.39 2.68
C ALA A 240 7.72 13.70 1.16
N PRO A 241 7.43 12.68 0.31
CA PRO A 241 7.29 12.86 -1.13
C PRO A 241 6.07 13.71 -1.51
N SER A 242 5.99 14.06 -2.79
CA SER A 242 4.74 14.47 -3.45
C SER A 242 3.56 13.56 -3.08
N ASP A 243 2.42 14.16 -2.75
CA ASP A 243 1.15 13.46 -2.50
C ASP A 243 0.21 13.48 -3.72
N TRP A 244 0.66 14.05 -4.84
CA TRP A 244 -0.14 14.11 -6.06
C TRP A 244 -0.35 12.72 -6.66
N ILE A 245 -1.61 12.40 -6.98
CA ILE A 245 -1.97 11.12 -7.62
C ILE A 245 -1.21 10.87 -8.94
N TYR A 246 -0.84 11.94 -9.64
CA TYR A 246 -0.07 11.87 -10.88
C TYR A 246 1.36 11.36 -10.65
N ASP A 247 1.93 11.67 -9.49
CA ASP A 247 3.26 11.25 -9.08
C ASP A 247 3.22 9.87 -8.42
N THR A 248 2.27 9.66 -7.49
CA THR A 248 2.10 8.37 -6.79
C THR A 248 1.74 7.24 -7.75
N MET A 249 1.00 7.53 -8.84
CA MET A 249 0.75 6.57 -9.92
C MET A 249 2.04 5.98 -10.50
N ILE A 250 3.12 6.78 -10.53
CA ILE A 250 4.42 6.35 -11.06
C ILE A 250 5.23 5.72 -9.95
N TYR A 251 5.51 6.47 -8.88
CA TYR A 251 6.46 6.01 -7.88
C TYR A 251 5.87 4.96 -6.94
N ASP A 252 4.65 5.17 -6.42
CA ASP A 252 4.04 4.31 -5.39
C ASP A 252 3.45 3.04 -6.02
N TYR A 253 2.84 3.18 -7.19
CA TYR A 253 2.13 2.08 -7.86
C TYR A 253 2.94 1.39 -8.96
N GLY A 254 3.98 2.04 -9.50
CA GLY A 254 4.83 1.49 -10.56
C GLY A 254 6.21 1.05 -10.07
N VAL A 255 6.86 1.90 -9.27
CA VAL A 255 8.25 1.73 -8.82
C VAL A 255 8.36 1.08 -7.46
N TRP A 256 7.37 1.27 -6.59
CA TRP A 256 7.27 0.60 -5.31
C TRP A 256 6.28 -0.57 -5.38
N GLU A 257 6.45 -1.52 -4.46
CA GLU A 257 5.51 -2.61 -4.23
C GLU A 257 5.36 -2.81 -2.72
N HIS A 258 4.11 -2.86 -2.30
CA HIS A 258 3.68 -2.91 -0.90
C HIS A 258 3.56 -4.36 -0.40
N ALA A 259 3.34 -4.55 0.90
CA ALA A 259 3.11 -5.87 1.48
C ALA A 259 1.82 -6.52 0.94
N THR A 260 0.83 -5.68 0.62
CA THR A 260 -0.49 -6.00 0.09
C THR A 260 -0.89 -4.97 -0.96
N VAL A 261 -1.90 -5.27 -1.77
CA VAL A 261 -2.57 -4.30 -2.67
C VAL A 261 -4.08 -4.44 -2.54
N LEU A 262 -4.84 -3.38 -2.79
CA LEU A 262 -6.30 -3.43 -2.64
C LEU A 262 -6.98 -4.09 -3.85
N HIS A 263 -7.96 -4.94 -3.59
CA HIS A 263 -8.73 -5.61 -4.64
C HIS A 263 -9.66 -4.61 -5.34
N PRO A 264 -9.63 -4.53 -6.69
CA PRO A 264 -10.21 -3.42 -7.45
C PRO A 264 -11.74 -3.32 -7.39
N LYS A 265 -12.40 -4.40 -6.98
CA LYS A 265 -13.87 -4.47 -6.90
C LYS A 265 -14.39 -4.48 -5.47
N THR A 266 -13.60 -4.98 -4.52
CA THR A 266 -14.09 -5.24 -3.17
C THR A 266 -13.47 -4.31 -2.14
N GLY A 267 -12.32 -3.69 -2.43
CA GLY A 267 -11.56 -2.90 -1.48
C GLY A 267 -10.77 -3.74 -0.47
N LEU A 268 -10.85 -5.07 -0.54
CA LEU A 268 -10.15 -5.95 0.39
C LEU A 268 -8.67 -6.12 -0.01
N PRO A 269 -7.75 -6.15 0.96
CA PRO A 269 -6.34 -6.46 0.74
C PRO A 269 -6.12 -7.82 0.05
N ILE A 270 -5.25 -7.81 -0.95
CA ILE A 270 -4.65 -8.97 -1.61
C ILE A 270 -3.20 -9.01 -1.13
N PRO A 271 -2.73 -10.11 -0.50
CA PRO A 271 -1.32 -10.24 -0.15
C PRO A 271 -0.46 -10.14 -1.41
N VAL A 272 0.72 -9.52 -1.31
CA VAL A 272 1.73 -9.50 -2.39
C VAL A 272 3.07 -9.99 -1.86
N ASN A 273 3.56 -9.38 -0.77
CA ASN A 273 4.81 -9.73 -0.10
C ASN A 273 4.63 -10.33 1.29
N ILE A 274 3.45 -10.89 1.57
CA ILE A 274 3.17 -11.69 2.77
C ILE A 274 2.65 -13.07 2.38
N ARG A 275 2.96 -14.07 3.20
CA ARG A 275 2.42 -15.44 3.06
C ARG A 275 1.11 -15.59 3.82
N LYS A 276 1.08 -15.13 5.07
CA LYS A 276 -0.08 -15.26 5.96
C LYS A 276 -0.06 -14.17 7.03
N ALA A 277 -1.23 -13.83 7.54
CA ALA A 277 -1.42 -13.04 8.74
C ALA A 277 -2.40 -13.73 9.70
N SER A 278 -2.25 -13.46 10.99
CA SER A 278 -3.20 -13.87 12.03
C SER A 278 -3.57 -12.66 12.88
N VAL A 279 -4.87 -12.41 13.01
CA VAL A 279 -5.43 -11.25 13.70
C VAL A 279 -6.21 -11.68 14.94
N TRP A 280 -5.86 -11.08 16.06
CA TRP A 280 -6.51 -11.22 17.36
C TRP A 280 -7.07 -9.88 17.79
N VAL A 281 -8.39 -9.79 17.93
CA VAL A 281 -9.08 -8.54 18.29
C VAL A 281 -9.81 -8.72 19.61
N GLU A 282 -9.83 -7.69 20.44
CA GLU A 282 -10.58 -7.70 21.69
C GLU A 282 -12.08 -7.94 21.46
N MET A 283 -12.69 -8.75 22.34
CA MET A 283 -14.12 -9.06 22.27
C MET A 283 -14.98 -7.78 22.32
N GLY A 284 -16.02 -7.78 21.49
CA GLY A 284 -16.99 -6.67 21.40
C GLY A 284 -16.59 -5.56 20.44
N LEU A 285 -15.48 -5.66 19.72
CA LEU A 285 -15.19 -4.78 18.59
C LEU A 285 -15.93 -5.24 17.34
N PRO A 286 -16.41 -4.30 16.47
CA PRO A 286 -17.28 -4.59 15.34
C PRO A 286 -16.52 -5.13 14.12
N THR A 287 -15.56 -6.02 14.35
CA THR A 287 -14.62 -6.54 13.33
C THR A 287 -14.94 -7.98 12.96
N SER A 288 -14.93 -8.31 11.68
CA SER A 288 -15.08 -9.69 11.20
C SER A 288 -14.15 -9.99 10.02
N ARG A 289 -13.87 -11.26 9.77
CA ARG A 289 -13.16 -11.72 8.57
C ARG A 289 -14.15 -11.96 7.45
N ASN A 290 -13.84 -11.50 6.24
CA ASN A 290 -14.66 -11.69 5.06
C ASN A 290 -14.48 -13.10 4.47
N PRO A 291 -15.52 -13.72 3.88
CA PRO A 291 -15.36 -14.95 3.12
C PRO A 291 -14.38 -14.76 1.96
N GLY A 292 -13.50 -15.74 1.73
CA GLY A 292 -12.51 -15.73 0.67
C GLY A 292 -11.12 -15.22 1.10
N SER A 293 -10.93 -14.78 2.34
CA SER A 293 -9.60 -14.43 2.88
C SER A 293 -8.96 -15.56 3.70
N GLU A 294 -9.61 -16.72 3.84
CA GLU A 294 -9.15 -17.83 4.68
C GLU A 294 -7.79 -18.39 4.29
N TYR A 295 -7.41 -18.25 3.02
CA TYR A 295 -6.16 -18.76 2.49
C TYR A 295 -4.94 -18.01 3.04
N TRP A 296 -5.10 -16.77 3.50
CA TRP A 296 -3.99 -15.93 4.01
C TRP A 296 -4.25 -15.28 5.37
N LEU A 297 -5.49 -15.24 5.85
CA LEU A 297 -5.84 -14.53 7.09
C LEU A 297 -6.54 -15.45 8.10
N ASP A 298 -5.93 -15.66 9.26
CA ASP A 298 -6.61 -16.20 10.43
C ASP A 298 -7.21 -15.06 11.27
N PHE A 299 -8.39 -15.26 11.84
CA PHE A 299 -9.04 -14.28 12.70
C PHE A 299 -9.67 -14.94 13.91
N LYS A 300 -9.50 -14.36 15.10
CA LYS A 300 -10.27 -14.75 16.30
C LYS A 300 -10.40 -13.59 17.30
N TYR A 301 -11.48 -13.62 18.08
CA TYR A 301 -11.60 -12.74 19.24
C TYR A 301 -10.81 -13.26 20.44
N VAL A 302 -10.36 -12.33 21.29
CA VAL A 302 -9.71 -12.60 22.58
C VAL A 302 -10.30 -11.69 23.66
N SER A 303 -10.23 -12.11 24.93
CA SER A 303 -10.74 -11.29 26.04
C SER A 303 -9.97 -9.99 26.27
N SER A 304 -8.67 -10.01 25.96
CA SER A 304 -7.78 -8.85 26.02
C SER A 304 -6.55 -9.12 25.14
N VAL A 305 -5.94 -8.07 24.62
CA VAL A 305 -4.64 -8.16 23.94
C VAL A 305 -3.58 -7.55 24.86
N VAL A 306 -2.72 -8.42 25.39
CA VAL A 306 -1.59 -8.02 26.24
C VAL A 306 -0.38 -7.72 25.36
N VAL A 307 0.25 -6.57 25.59
CA VAL A 307 1.50 -6.19 24.92
C VAL A 307 2.68 -6.77 25.71
N PRO A 308 3.54 -7.61 25.11
CA PRO A 308 4.75 -8.13 25.74
C PRO A 308 5.69 -7.01 26.18
N THR A 309 6.29 -7.14 27.35
CA THR A 309 7.15 -6.09 27.92
C THR A 309 8.42 -5.85 27.10
N ASP A 310 8.85 -6.83 26.32
CA ASP A 310 10.00 -6.78 25.41
C ASP A 310 9.67 -6.25 24.01
N ALA A 311 8.39 -6.00 23.68
CA ALA A 311 8.02 -5.41 22.40
C ALA A 311 8.55 -3.97 22.29
N TRP A 312 9.05 -3.57 21.13
CA TRP A 312 9.50 -2.20 20.90
C TRP A 312 8.31 -1.27 20.70
N TYR A 313 8.23 -0.27 21.57
CA TYR A 313 7.13 0.70 21.65
C TYR A 313 7.50 2.03 20.97
N ALA A 314 8.73 2.50 21.20
CA ALA A 314 9.20 3.79 20.73
C ALA A 314 10.71 3.81 20.45
N TRP A 315 11.16 4.86 19.76
CA TRP A 315 12.57 5.20 19.61
C TRP A 315 12.92 6.39 20.51
N ASP A 316 13.99 6.25 21.30
CA ASP A 316 14.58 7.31 22.10
C ASP A 316 15.53 8.14 21.23
N VAL A 317 15.09 9.34 20.85
CA VAL A 317 15.85 10.24 19.98
C VAL A 317 17.11 10.77 20.64
N GLU A 318 17.12 10.98 21.96
CA GLU A 318 18.29 11.53 22.66
C GLU A 318 19.35 10.45 22.87
N ASN A 319 18.93 9.27 23.32
CA ASN A 319 19.84 8.18 23.67
C ASN A 319 20.10 7.19 22.51
N LYS A 320 19.48 7.39 21.35
CA LYS A 320 19.62 6.58 20.13
C LYS A 320 19.41 5.07 20.39
N ARG A 321 18.31 4.71 21.06
CA ARG A 321 17.96 3.32 21.39
C ARG A 321 16.46 3.06 21.28
N MET A 322 16.09 1.78 21.15
CA MET A 322 14.69 1.37 21.30
C MET A 322 14.23 1.46 22.76
N ILE A 323 12.97 1.85 22.95
CA ILE A 323 12.24 1.81 24.21
C ILE A 323 11.24 0.66 24.13
N THR A 324 11.29 -0.25 25.09
CA THR A 324 10.36 -1.37 25.17
C THR A 324 9.02 -0.94 25.76
N ALA A 325 7.95 -1.70 25.49
CA ALA A 325 6.63 -1.48 26.07
C ALA A 325 6.66 -1.57 27.60
N GLY A 326 7.51 -2.45 28.16
CA GLY A 326 7.72 -2.55 29.61
C GLY A 326 8.32 -1.28 30.21
N GLU A 327 9.33 -0.70 29.56
CA GLU A 327 9.90 0.60 29.98
C GLU A 327 8.89 1.75 29.88
N ALA A 328 8.04 1.72 28.85
CA ALA A 328 7.00 2.72 28.62
C ALA A 328 5.73 2.53 29.47
N GLY A 329 5.61 1.42 30.22
CA GLY A 329 4.42 1.10 31.01
C GLY A 329 3.19 0.71 30.16
N VAL A 330 3.40 0.30 28.91
CA VAL A 330 2.35 -0.05 27.95
C VAL A 330 2.03 -1.53 28.07
N THR A 331 0.78 -1.85 28.38
CA THR A 331 0.37 -3.22 28.74
C THR A 331 -0.70 -3.83 27.82
N SER A 332 -1.39 -3.01 27.03
CA SER A 332 -2.47 -3.48 26.15
C SER A 332 -2.55 -2.72 24.82
N ALA A 333 -3.23 -3.34 23.86
CA ALA A 333 -3.61 -2.77 22.57
C ALA A 333 -5.01 -3.30 22.18
N LYS A 334 -5.64 -2.77 21.13
CA LYS A 334 -6.96 -3.30 20.67
C LYS A 334 -6.83 -4.55 19.79
N ALA A 335 -5.72 -4.68 19.07
CA ALA A 335 -5.45 -5.81 18.19
C ALA A 335 -3.99 -6.26 18.26
N ARG A 336 -3.79 -7.57 18.11
CA ARG A 336 -2.50 -8.20 17.86
C ARG A 336 -2.54 -8.82 16.47
N VAL A 337 -1.51 -8.55 15.67
CA VAL A 337 -1.37 -9.07 14.31
C VAL A 337 -0.02 -9.75 14.18
N VAL A 338 0.02 -11.01 13.78
CA VAL A 338 1.27 -11.70 13.42
C VAL A 338 1.31 -11.82 11.91
N VAL A 339 2.35 -11.29 11.27
CA VAL A 339 2.53 -11.30 9.81
C VAL A 339 3.75 -12.15 9.48
N ASP A 340 3.55 -13.18 8.64
CA ASP A 340 4.61 -13.99 8.03
C ASP A 340 4.92 -13.44 6.64
N TYR A 341 6.09 -12.81 6.52
CA TYR A 341 6.61 -12.26 5.27
C TYR A 341 7.38 -13.30 4.44
N GLY A 342 7.61 -14.51 4.97
CA GLY A 342 8.44 -15.54 4.36
C GLY A 342 9.94 -15.28 4.51
N ASP A 343 10.75 -16.13 3.87
CA ASP A 343 12.21 -16.02 3.88
C ASP A 343 12.67 -15.01 2.82
N ILE A 344 12.44 -13.71 3.09
CA ILE A 344 12.75 -12.60 2.18
C ILE A 344 14.06 -11.87 2.51
N LEU A 345 14.61 -12.07 3.71
CA LEU A 345 15.85 -11.41 4.13
C LEU A 345 17.08 -12.01 3.43
N GLY A 346 18.02 -11.15 3.02
CA GLY A 346 19.23 -11.53 2.30
C GLY A 346 18.99 -11.89 0.83
N LYS A 347 17.86 -11.48 0.25
CA LYS A 347 17.53 -11.70 -1.16
C LYS A 347 17.52 -10.37 -1.92
N PRO A 348 18.05 -10.31 -3.16
CA PRO A 348 17.96 -9.12 -4.00
C PRO A 348 16.50 -8.69 -4.18
N MET A 349 16.17 -7.52 -3.66
CA MET A 349 14.80 -6.97 -3.69
C MET A 349 14.74 -5.59 -4.35
N PHE A 350 15.82 -4.81 -4.23
CA PHE A 350 15.81 -3.42 -4.67
C PHE A 350 16.32 -3.24 -6.09
N HIS A 351 15.87 -2.17 -6.74
CA HIS A 351 16.18 -1.83 -8.12
C HIS A 351 17.63 -1.46 -8.37
N ASP A 352 18.48 -1.36 -7.34
CA ASP A 352 19.94 -1.22 -7.44
C ASP A 352 20.70 -2.54 -7.21
N GLY A 353 19.97 -3.63 -6.98
CA GLY A 353 20.50 -4.98 -6.81
C GLY A 353 20.90 -5.31 -5.38
N THR A 354 20.60 -4.44 -4.42
CA THR A 354 20.85 -4.71 -3.01
C THR A 354 19.82 -5.65 -2.41
N GLU A 355 20.26 -6.41 -1.42
CA GLU A 355 19.43 -7.36 -0.67
C GLU A 355 18.52 -6.64 0.31
N LEU A 356 17.32 -7.18 0.53
CA LEU A 356 16.48 -6.77 1.65
C LEU A 356 17.09 -7.24 2.97
N THR A 357 17.20 -6.35 3.94
CA THR A 357 17.74 -6.62 5.27
C THR A 357 16.79 -6.14 6.37
N LEU A 358 17.02 -6.59 7.60
CA LEU A 358 16.21 -6.13 8.72
C LEU A 358 16.38 -4.63 8.97
N ALA A 359 17.56 -4.05 8.70
CA ALA A 359 17.81 -2.62 8.81
C ALA A 359 16.88 -1.76 7.94
N ASP A 360 16.41 -2.29 6.80
CA ASP A 360 15.44 -1.62 5.93
C ASP A 360 14.07 -1.47 6.61
N PHE A 361 13.64 -2.43 7.43
CA PHE A 361 12.42 -2.30 8.25
C PHE A 361 12.62 -1.37 9.44
N LEU A 362 13.77 -1.47 10.12
CA LEU A 362 14.02 -0.76 11.38
C LEU A 362 14.15 0.76 11.17
N ILE A 363 14.74 1.19 10.05
CA ILE A 363 14.85 2.63 9.75
C ILE A 363 13.48 3.30 9.58
N ASN A 364 12.49 2.58 9.03
CA ASN A 364 11.12 3.06 8.88
C ASN A 364 10.41 3.27 10.22
N PHE A 365 10.82 2.55 11.27
CA PHE A 365 10.35 2.81 12.62
C PHE A 365 11.06 4.01 13.26
N ILE A 366 12.36 4.21 13.01
CA ILE A 366 13.18 5.24 13.67
C ILE A 366 12.91 6.65 13.13
N VAL A 367 12.90 6.81 11.81
CA VAL A 367 12.84 8.14 11.16
C VAL A 367 11.59 8.96 11.58
N PRO A 368 10.38 8.39 11.70
CA PRO A 368 9.22 9.12 12.22
C PRO A 368 9.45 9.76 13.59
N PHE A 369 10.10 9.08 14.53
CA PHE A 369 10.37 9.63 15.88
C PHE A 369 11.38 10.77 15.83
N GLU A 370 12.43 10.62 15.01
CA GLU A 370 13.42 11.68 14.79
C GLU A 370 12.78 12.94 14.23
N ARG A 371 11.88 12.82 13.25
CA ARG A 371 11.17 13.98 12.69
C ARG A 371 10.22 14.65 13.67
N ALA A 372 9.64 13.91 14.61
CA ALA A 372 8.69 14.45 15.57
C ALA A 372 9.34 15.04 16.84
N SER A 373 10.65 14.91 17.01
CA SER A 373 11.36 15.33 18.23
C SER A 373 12.28 16.54 17.99
N GLU A 374 12.08 17.63 18.72
CA GLU A 374 12.93 18.83 18.68
C GLU A 374 14.41 18.56 19.02
N ALA A 375 14.71 17.45 19.70
CA ALA A 375 16.07 17.02 19.99
C ALA A 375 16.81 16.48 18.76
N SER A 376 16.10 16.18 17.67
CA SER A 376 16.69 15.65 16.43
C SER A 376 17.07 16.76 15.46
N PRO A 377 18.20 16.64 14.73
CA PRO A 377 18.47 17.48 13.57
C PRO A 377 17.46 17.27 12.43
N LEU A 378 16.69 16.18 12.46
CA LEU A 378 15.63 15.88 11.48
C LEU A 378 14.27 16.48 11.84
N TYR A 379 14.14 17.17 12.99
CA TYR A 379 12.87 17.70 13.49
C TYR A 379 12.11 18.51 12.44
N ASP A 380 10.82 18.24 12.28
CA ASP A 380 9.93 18.91 11.35
C ASP A 380 8.58 19.17 12.03
N GLU A 381 8.32 20.44 12.38
CA GLU A 381 7.12 20.84 13.11
C GLU A 381 5.84 20.46 12.36
N SER A 382 5.83 20.55 11.02
CA SER A 382 4.65 20.19 10.23
C SER A 382 4.35 18.69 10.24
N TYR A 383 5.32 17.84 10.62
CA TYR A 383 5.14 16.39 10.74
C TYR A 383 4.57 15.94 12.09
N VAL A 384 4.61 16.78 13.12
CA VAL A 384 4.21 16.40 14.50
C VAL A 384 2.77 15.89 14.56
N GLY A 385 1.84 16.53 13.84
CA GLY A 385 0.45 16.11 13.77
C GLY A 385 0.29 14.70 13.16
N THR A 386 0.97 14.43 12.04
CA THR A 386 1.00 13.10 11.41
C THR A 386 1.56 12.04 12.35
N PHE A 387 2.63 12.36 13.08
CA PHE A 387 3.22 11.43 14.05
C PHE A 387 2.27 11.12 15.21
N GLN A 388 1.50 12.11 15.69
CA GLN A 388 0.50 11.89 16.74
C GLN A 388 -0.60 10.93 16.27
N THR A 389 -1.10 11.07 15.04
CA THR A 389 -2.04 10.09 14.45
C THR A 389 -1.43 8.70 14.37
N PHE A 390 -0.19 8.57 13.89
CA PHE A 390 0.53 7.30 13.88
C PHE A 390 0.57 6.67 15.29
N ARG A 391 0.90 7.44 16.33
CA ARG A 391 0.95 6.96 17.72
C ARG A 391 -0.40 6.56 18.31
N GLN A 392 -1.50 7.10 17.81
CA GLN A 392 -2.85 6.66 18.20
C GLN A 392 -3.19 5.28 17.62
N LEU A 393 -2.69 4.98 16.42
CA LEU A 393 -3.00 3.76 15.66
C LEU A 393 -2.02 2.62 15.90
N PHE A 394 -0.74 2.92 16.06
CA PHE A 394 0.34 1.95 16.29
C PHE A 394 0.78 1.96 17.75
N THR A 395 0.88 0.78 18.37
CA THR A 395 1.32 0.65 19.76
C THR A 395 2.78 0.19 19.83
N ALA A 396 3.06 -1.04 19.39
CA ALA A 396 4.37 -1.70 19.53
C ALA A 396 4.54 -2.84 18.52
N PHE A 397 5.77 -3.35 18.37
CA PHE A 397 6.03 -4.56 17.58
C PHE A 397 7.18 -5.40 18.16
N ARG A 398 7.27 -6.66 17.75
CA ARG A 398 8.35 -7.57 18.09
C ARG A 398 8.64 -8.51 16.92
N ILE A 399 9.92 -8.72 16.64
CA ILE A 399 10.36 -9.71 15.64
C ILE A 399 10.35 -11.08 16.31
N LEU A 400 9.54 -12.00 15.79
CA LEU A 400 9.43 -13.36 16.32
C LEU A 400 10.43 -14.33 15.68
N SER A 401 10.77 -14.08 14.42
CA SER A 401 11.71 -14.87 13.63
C SER A 401 12.25 -14.03 12.49
N GLU A 402 13.51 -14.24 12.11
CA GLU A 402 14.15 -13.59 10.95
C GLU A 402 14.12 -14.47 9.70
N ARG A 403 14.06 -15.81 9.85
CA ARG A 403 14.04 -16.77 8.74
C ARG A 403 13.11 -17.95 9.03
N PRO A 404 11.87 -17.96 8.48
CA PRO A 404 11.23 -16.87 7.74
C PRO A 404 11.05 -15.62 8.62
N LEU A 405 10.93 -14.45 8.00
CA LEU A 405 10.66 -13.20 8.71
C LEU A 405 9.21 -13.19 9.20
N VAL A 406 9.04 -13.17 10.51
CA VAL A 406 7.74 -13.10 11.18
C VAL A 406 7.76 -11.98 12.19
N ILE A 407 6.86 -11.01 12.04
CA ILE A 407 6.74 -9.85 12.92
C ILE A 407 5.37 -9.85 13.57
N GLU A 408 5.36 -9.65 14.89
CA GLU A 408 4.18 -9.46 15.70
C GLU A 408 3.99 -7.97 15.98
N TYR A 409 2.81 -7.46 15.63
CA TYR A 409 2.39 -6.07 15.78
C TYR A 409 1.26 -5.95 16.79
N PHE A 410 1.28 -4.85 17.53
CA PHE A 410 0.22 -4.43 18.44
C PHE A 410 -0.29 -3.07 17.99
N VAL A 411 -1.57 -3.02 17.64
CA VAL A 411 -2.18 -1.83 17.02
C VAL A 411 -3.52 -1.52 17.67
N ASN A 412 -3.85 -0.23 17.66
CA ASN A 412 -5.15 0.30 18.03
C ASN A 412 -5.99 0.68 16.80
N TYR A 413 -5.42 0.59 15.61
CA TYR A 413 -6.17 0.64 14.36
C TYR A 413 -7.15 -0.54 14.28
N ILE A 414 -8.44 -0.23 14.29
CA ILE A 414 -9.53 -1.20 14.19
C ILE A 414 -10.40 -0.85 13.00
N HIS A 415 -10.78 -1.88 12.26
CA HIS A 415 -11.65 -1.77 11.09
C HIS A 415 -12.76 -2.84 11.17
N ILE A 416 -13.86 -2.64 10.46
CA ILE A 416 -14.95 -3.62 10.38
C ILE A 416 -14.52 -4.92 9.67
N ASP A 417 -13.57 -4.79 8.75
CA ASP A 417 -12.91 -5.88 8.04
C ASP A 417 -11.54 -6.19 8.69
N ALA A 418 -11.35 -7.41 9.18
CA ALA A 418 -10.10 -7.84 9.80
C ALA A 418 -8.91 -7.77 8.82
N GLU A 419 -9.17 -7.90 7.52
CA GLU A 419 -8.18 -7.80 6.45
C GLU A 419 -7.47 -6.44 6.46
N LEU A 420 -8.21 -5.34 6.69
CA LEU A 420 -7.63 -3.99 6.71
C LEU A 420 -6.78 -3.74 7.97
N ILE A 421 -7.06 -4.44 9.07
CA ILE A 421 -6.18 -4.43 10.26
C ILE A 421 -4.86 -5.15 9.93
N ALA A 422 -4.94 -6.28 9.23
CA ALA A 422 -3.75 -7.01 8.79
C ALA A 422 -2.93 -6.22 7.76
N ASP A 423 -3.59 -5.53 6.83
CA ASP A 423 -2.98 -4.64 5.83
C ASP A 423 -2.19 -3.50 6.46
N TYR A 424 -2.80 -2.79 7.42
CA TYR A 424 -2.13 -1.73 8.17
C TYR A 424 -0.85 -2.25 8.85
N ALA A 425 -0.96 -3.36 9.58
CA ALA A 425 0.18 -3.96 10.27
C ALA A 425 1.26 -4.50 9.29
N ALA A 426 0.85 -5.01 8.13
CA ALA A 426 1.78 -5.53 7.13
C ALA A 426 2.58 -4.44 6.43
N ASN A 427 2.00 -3.25 6.23
CA ASN A 427 2.64 -2.15 5.50
C ASN A 427 3.36 -1.15 6.40
N VAL A 428 3.00 -1.03 7.69
CA VAL A 428 3.51 0.05 8.56
C VAL A 428 5.04 0.12 8.68
N LEU A 429 5.73 -1.02 8.56
CA LEU A 429 7.21 -1.08 8.53
C LEU A 429 7.79 -1.53 7.18
N TRP A 430 6.95 -1.83 6.20
CA TRP A 430 7.38 -2.42 4.94
C TRP A 430 8.33 -1.49 4.15
N PRO A 431 9.54 -1.93 3.78
CA PRO A 431 10.50 -1.07 3.10
C PRO A 431 10.32 -1.08 1.58
N THR A 432 9.73 -0.01 1.04
CA THR A 432 9.65 0.22 -0.41
C THR A 432 10.93 0.82 -1.00
N MET A 433 11.82 1.35 -0.15
CA MET A 433 13.12 1.91 -0.53
C MET A 433 14.21 1.48 0.46
N PRO A 434 15.46 1.21 0.02
CA PRO A 434 16.48 0.69 0.93
C PRO A 434 17.10 1.77 1.82
N TRP A 435 17.55 1.38 3.01
CA TRP A 435 18.04 2.29 4.05
C TRP A 435 19.21 3.16 3.59
N HIS A 436 20.09 2.65 2.72
CA HIS A 436 21.27 3.39 2.26
C HIS A 436 20.89 4.54 1.33
N THR A 437 19.73 4.47 0.66
CA THR A 437 19.18 5.57 -0.13
C THR A 437 18.50 6.61 0.77
N VAL A 438 17.87 6.19 1.87
CA VAL A 438 17.34 7.11 2.90
C VAL A 438 18.49 7.84 3.62
N ALA A 439 19.60 7.14 3.88
CA ALA A 439 20.75 7.64 4.64
C ALA A 439 21.35 8.92 4.05
N ILE A 440 21.50 9.02 2.72
CA ILE A 440 22.04 10.23 2.08
C ILE A 440 21.10 11.45 2.23
N GLY A 441 19.79 11.22 2.31
CA GLY A 441 18.80 12.24 2.61
C GLY A 441 18.83 12.66 4.07
N ILE A 442 18.96 11.69 5.00
CA ILE A 442 19.15 11.97 6.44
C ILE A 442 20.35 12.89 6.66
N MET A 443 21.48 12.65 5.98
CA MET A 443 22.66 13.51 6.10
C MET A 443 22.41 14.92 5.54
N ALA A 444 21.75 15.03 4.39
CA ALA A 444 21.43 16.32 3.77
C ALA A 444 20.44 17.16 4.60
N GLU A 445 19.43 16.49 5.18
CA GLU A 445 18.45 17.05 6.11
C GLU A 445 19.12 17.57 7.38
N ALA A 446 19.93 16.73 8.02
CA ALA A 446 20.60 17.06 9.28
C ALA A 446 21.56 18.25 9.13
N ASP A 447 22.25 18.34 7.99
CA ASP A 447 23.13 19.45 7.65
C ASP A 447 22.37 20.68 7.10
N LYS A 448 21.03 20.63 7.04
CA LYS A 448 20.15 21.69 6.53
C LYS A 448 20.54 22.15 5.11
N LYS A 449 20.95 21.22 4.26
CA LYS A 449 21.28 21.48 2.84
C LYS A 449 20.10 21.23 1.91
N LEU A 450 19.24 20.32 2.30
CA LEU A 450 17.95 20.02 1.68
C LEU A 450 16.95 19.78 2.82
N ALA A 451 15.66 19.86 2.53
CA ALA A 451 14.60 19.53 3.47
C ALA A 451 13.67 18.44 2.91
N PHE A 452 13.25 17.46 3.71
CA PHE A 452 12.36 16.40 3.28
C PHE A 452 10.96 16.90 2.95
N SER A 453 10.44 17.90 3.65
CA SER A 453 9.10 18.47 3.44
C SER A 453 9.16 19.86 2.80
N ALA A 454 8.09 20.23 2.10
CA ALA A 454 7.95 21.56 1.49
C ALA A 454 7.98 22.68 2.55
N ASP A 455 7.25 22.53 3.65
CA ASP A 455 7.18 23.55 4.71
C ASP A 455 8.55 23.83 5.33
N LYS A 456 9.31 22.78 5.65
CA LYS A 456 10.65 22.93 6.20
C LYS A 456 11.64 23.49 5.17
N ALA A 457 11.50 23.13 3.89
CA ALA A 457 12.28 23.70 2.80
C ALA A 457 12.06 25.22 2.71
N ASP A 458 10.81 25.65 2.73
CA ASP A 458 10.41 27.06 2.67
C ASP A 458 10.86 27.85 3.90
N MET A 459 10.80 27.24 5.09
CA MET A 459 11.32 27.82 6.33
C MET A 459 12.84 28.03 6.28
N LEU A 460 13.59 27.02 5.85
CA LEU A 460 15.06 27.04 5.82
C LEU A 460 15.63 27.74 4.59
N LYS A 461 14.81 28.06 3.59
CA LYS A 461 15.22 28.59 2.27
C LYS A 461 16.21 27.66 1.57
N VAL A 462 15.92 26.37 1.60
CA VAL A 462 16.64 25.31 0.87
C VAL A 462 15.68 24.60 -0.08
N ASP A 463 16.20 23.79 -0.99
CA ASP A 463 15.34 23.03 -1.90
C ASP A 463 14.59 21.91 -1.14
N TRP A 464 13.31 21.72 -1.51
CA TRP A 464 12.58 20.51 -1.15
C TRP A 464 13.25 19.32 -1.85
N MET A 465 13.71 18.38 -1.03
CA MET A 465 14.58 17.30 -1.42
C MET A 465 13.98 16.50 -2.58
N ASN A 466 14.74 16.37 -3.66
CA ASN A 466 14.30 15.69 -4.87
C ASN A 466 15.34 14.65 -5.32
N TYR A 467 14.96 13.38 -5.28
CA TYR A 467 15.79 12.24 -5.65
C TYR A 467 15.77 11.95 -7.15
N ILE A 468 14.86 12.56 -7.91
CA ILE A 468 14.70 12.33 -9.36
C ILE A 468 15.22 13.48 -10.22
N GLY A 469 15.53 14.65 -9.66
CA GLY A 469 16.10 15.73 -10.45
C GLY A 469 16.31 17.03 -9.69
N GLY A 470 16.67 18.07 -10.45
CA GLY A 470 16.97 19.39 -9.92
C GLY A 470 18.33 19.47 -9.18
N PRO A 471 18.60 20.62 -8.52
CA PRO A 471 19.86 20.86 -7.82
C PRO A 471 20.15 19.86 -6.68
N SER A 472 19.09 19.28 -6.12
CA SER A 472 19.15 18.22 -5.10
C SER A 472 20.10 17.07 -5.48
N LEU A 473 20.19 16.69 -6.77
CA LEU A 473 21.02 15.55 -7.18
C LEU A 473 22.51 15.75 -6.91
N GLU A 474 23.06 16.96 -7.09
CA GLU A 474 24.49 17.19 -6.81
C GLU A 474 24.75 17.16 -5.30
N VAL A 475 23.84 17.71 -4.50
CA VAL A 475 23.92 17.67 -3.04
C VAL A 475 23.88 16.23 -2.54
N LEU A 476 22.90 15.44 -3.00
CA LEU A 476 22.78 14.01 -2.67
C LEU A 476 24.00 13.20 -3.14
N SER A 477 24.56 13.50 -4.31
CA SER A 477 25.80 12.87 -4.78
C SER A 477 27.01 13.18 -3.90
N SER A 478 27.09 14.40 -3.35
CA SER A 478 28.11 14.75 -2.35
C SER A 478 27.96 13.94 -1.06
N TYR A 479 26.73 13.72 -0.59
CA TYR A 479 26.45 12.89 0.58
C TYR A 479 26.68 11.41 0.32
N LEU A 480 26.43 10.90 -0.89
CA LEU A 480 26.81 9.54 -1.25
C LEU A 480 28.33 9.34 -1.17
N ARG A 481 29.12 10.29 -1.68
CA ARG A 481 30.59 10.25 -1.57
C ARG A 481 31.05 10.26 -0.12
N LYS A 482 30.44 11.10 0.73
CA LYS A 482 30.72 11.16 2.16
C LYS A 482 30.35 9.86 2.89
N ALA A 483 29.14 9.36 2.64
CA ALA A 483 28.63 8.13 3.24
C ALA A 483 29.49 6.91 2.88
N TYR A 484 29.94 6.82 1.62
CA TYR A 484 30.90 5.81 1.19
C TYR A 484 32.25 5.96 1.90
N ALA A 485 32.82 7.17 1.96
CA ALA A 485 34.12 7.39 2.59
C ALA A 485 34.13 7.06 4.10
N GLU A 486 33.01 7.26 4.77
CA GLU A 486 32.85 7.06 6.22
C GLU A 486 32.29 5.68 6.60
N ALA A 487 31.93 4.85 5.61
CA ALA A 487 31.11 3.65 5.81
C ALA A 487 29.89 3.96 6.71
N TYR A 488 29.18 5.04 6.38
CA TYR A 488 28.14 5.62 7.21
C TYR A 488 27.00 4.63 7.45
N ILE A 489 26.52 4.58 8.68
CA ILE A 489 25.33 3.82 9.08
C ILE A 489 24.45 4.82 9.84
N PRO A 490 23.22 5.13 9.38
CA PRO A 490 22.34 6.02 10.12
C PRO A 490 22.01 5.42 11.48
N PHE A 491 21.93 6.23 12.54
CA PHE A 491 21.60 5.78 13.91
C PHE A 491 22.47 4.58 14.35
N LYS A 492 23.78 4.68 14.08
CA LYS A 492 24.76 3.60 14.22
C LYS A 492 24.77 2.95 15.61
N GLU A 493 24.42 3.71 16.64
CA GLU A 493 24.29 3.23 18.02
C GLU A 493 23.34 2.04 18.15
N PHE A 494 22.33 1.95 17.26
CA PHE A 494 21.39 0.83 17.20
C PHE A 494 21.51 0.05 15.89
N LEU A 495 21.50 0.71 14.73
CA LEU A 495 21.56 0.01 13.44
C LEU A 495 22.93 -0.64 13.18
N GLY A 496 23.97 -0.27 13.93
CA GLY A 496 25.29 -0.93 13.86
C GLY A 496 25.29 -2.40 14.29
N ASP A 497 24.26 -2.84 15.04
CA ASP A 497 24.06 -4.26 15.37
C ASP A 497 23.48 -5.07 14.20
N TYR A 498 22.89 -4.39 13.22
CA TYR A 498 22.21 -4.99 12.07
C TYR A 498 22.95 -4.79 10.74
N VAL A 499 23.83 -3.79 10.67
CA VAL A 499 24.58 -3.41 9.47
C VAL A 499 26.06 -3.37 9.79
N THR A 500 26.86 -4.09 9.01
CA THR A 500 28.32 -3.99 9.13
C THR A 500 28.86 -2.85 8.27
N PRO A 501 30.01 -2.23 8.62
CA PRO A 501 30.65 -1.24 7.76
C PRO A 501 30.94 -1.76 6.33
N GLY A 502 31.31 -3.05 6.22
CA GLY A 502 31.54 -3.68 4.92
C GLY A 502 30.27 -3.82 4.07
N GLU A 503 29.13 -4.09 4.71
CA GLU A 503 27.82 -4.07 4.04
C GLU A 503 27.46 -2.64 3.57
N ALA A 504 27.62 -1.65 4.46
CA ALA A 504 27.34 -0.25 4.13
C ALA A 504 28.11 0.22 2.89
N LEU A 505 29.42 -0.08 2.83
CA LEU A 505 30.26 0.23 1.67
C LEU A 505 29.75 -0.40 0.38
N LYS A 506 29.37 -1.69 0.42
CA LYS A 506 28.81 -2.40 -0.75
C LYS A 506 27.50 -1.78 -1.23
N ARG A 507 26.61 -1.40 -0.30
CA ARG A 507 25.32 -0.77 -0.65
C ARG A 507 25.51 0.62 -1.25
N TYR A 508 26.43 1.42 -0.71
CA TYR A 508 26.77 2.72 -1.31
C TYR A 508 27.45 2.59 -2.68
N GLU A 509 28.26 1.55 -2.90
CA GLU A 509 28.79 1.24 -4.22
C GLU A 509 27.67 0.94 -5.22
N LYS A 510 26.66 0.13 -4.82
CA LYS A 510 25.49 -0.14 -5.66
C LYS A 510 24.64 1.09 -5.95
N LEU A 511 24.42 1.95 -4.95
CA LEU A 511 23.73 3.21 -5.17
C LEU A 511 24.49 4.15 -6.12
N LYS A 512 25.82 4.15 -6.05
CA LYS A 512 26.68 4.88 -6.98
C LYS A 512 26.54 4.34 -8.41
N GLU A 513 26.63 3.02 -8.60
CA GLU A 513 26.41 2.37 -9.91
C GLU A 513 25.03 2.72 -10.48
N PHE A 514 23.99 2.67 -9.64
CA PHE A 514 22.63 3.03 -10.02
C PHE A 514 22.52 4.50 -10.46
N TYR A 515 23.06 5.42 -9.66
CA TYR A 515 23.08 6.84 -10.00
C TYR A 515 23.86 7.12 -11.29
N GLU A 516 25.01 6.47 -11.50
CA GLU A 516 25.79 6.62 -12.74
C GLU A 516 25.00 6.13 -13.96
N ALA A 517 24.24 5.06 -13.82
CA ALA A 517 23.47 4.44 -14.90
C ALA A 517 22.10 5.09 -15.17
N ARG A 518 21.48 5.72 -14.15
CA ARG A 518 20.10 6.24 -14.22
C ARG A 518 19.99 7.75 -14.03
N LYS A 519 21.03 8.38 -13.49
CA LYS A 519 21.12 9.82 -13.19
C LYS A 519 20.11 10.32 -12.14
N HIS A 520 19.63 9.42 -11.29
CA HIS A 520 18.78 9.74 -10.13
C HIS A 520 19.03 8.74 -9.00
N PHE A 521 18.52 9.04 -7.80
CA PHE A 521 18.65 8.21 -6.60
C PHE A 521 17.36 7.45 -6.25
N TRP A 522 16.33 7.53 -7.09
CA TRP A 522 15.05 6.83 -6.87
C TRP A 522 15.14 5.32 -7.07
N VAL A 523 15.47 4.60 -6.00
CA VAL A 523 15.51 3.13 -5.94
C VAL A 523 14.18 2.62 -5.38
N GLY A 524 13.59 1.60 -5.99
CA GLY A 524 12.36 0.96 -5.50
C GLY A 524 12.50 -0.55 -5.38
N ASN A 525 11.39 -1.23 -5.14
CA ASN A 525 11.26 -2.69 -5.06
C ASN A 525 10.15 -3.27 -5.95
N GLY A 526 9.48 -2.42 -6.74
CA GLY A 526 8.31 -2.79 -7.54
C GLY A 526 8.60 -3.44 -8.90
N PRO A 527 7.55 -3.72 -9.69
CA PRO A 527 7.66 -4.45 -10.97
C PRO A 527 8.35 -3.66 -12.09
N PHE A 528 8.45 -2.33 -11.97
CA PHE A 528 9.20 -1.46 -12.86
C PHE A 528 10.20 -0.61 -12.08
N TYR A 529 11.33 -0.26 -12.68
CA TYR A 529 12.22 0.78 -12.16
C TYR A 529 12.09 2.06 -13.00
N LEU A 530 12.35 3.20 -12.37
CA LEU A 530 12.52 4.47 -13.08
C LEU A 530 13.82 4.40 -13.89
N ASP A 531 13.71 4.41 -15.22
CA ASP A 531 14.85 4.34 -16.14
C ASP A 531 15.38 5.73 -16.50
N ARG A 532 14.45 6.66 -16.73
CA ARG A 532 14.76 8.04 -17.08
C ARG A 532 13.62 8.96 -16.66
N VAL A 533 13.98 10.17 -16.29
CA VAL A 533 13.06 11.24 -15.92
C VAL A 533 13.52 12.54 -16.57
N ASP A 534 12.58 13.32 -17.07
CA ASP A 534 12.79 14.67 -17.58
C ASP A 534 11.70 15.55 -16.96
N ILE A 535 12.10 16.28 -15.91
CA ILE A 535 11.21 17.17 -15.16
C ILE A 535 10.75 18.34 -16.02
N THR A 536 11.60 18.85 -16.92
CA THR A 536 11.25 19.99 -17.78
C THR A 536 10.27 19.59 -18.88
N ALA A 537 10.44 18.39 -19.45
CA ALA A 537 9.52 17.86 -20.45
C ALA A 537 8.27 17.19 -19.84
N HIS A 538 8.17 17.08 -18.51
CA HIS A 538 7.14 16.34 -17.80
C HIS A 538 6.99 14.90 -18.31
N THR A 539 8.10 14.16 -18.35
CA THR A 539 8.09 12.74 -18.79
C THR A 539 8.89 11.83 -17.87
N ALA A 540 8.33 10.65 -17.60
CA ALA A 540 9.01 9.55 -16.93
C ALA A 540 9.00 8.30 -17.84
N THR A 541 10.11 7.56 -17.85
CA THR A 541 10.22 6.27 -18.53
C THR A 541 10.46 5.19 -17.50
N LEU A 542 9.54 4.23 -17.43
CA LEU A 542 9.65 3.04 -16.59
C LEU A 542 10.06 1.83 -17.43
N LYS A 543 10.91 0.97 -16.88
CA LYS A 543 11.29 -0.31 -17.51
C LYS A 543 11.03 -1.46 -16.55
N SER A 544 10.61 -2.60 -17.11
CA SER A 544 10.43 -3.82 -16.31
C SER A 544 11.74 -4.21 -15.64
N ILE A 545 11.66 -4.67 -14.38
CA ILE A 545 12.81 -5.21 -13.63
C ILE A 545 13.56 -6.33 -14.37
N ARG A 546 12.93 -6.99 -15.35
CA ARG A 546 13.57 -7.99 -16.23
C ARG A 546 14.73 -7.44 -17.07
N HIS A 547 14.83 -6.11 -17.20
CA HIS A 547 15.93 -5.43 -17.88
C HIS A 547 17.07 -5.01 -16.94
N LEU A 548 17.00 -5.33 -15.65
CA LEU A 548 18.10 -5.12 -14.72
C LEU A 548 19.19 -6.19 -14.93
N PRO A 549 20.47 -5.88 -14.65
CA PRO A 549 21.57 -6.82 -14.83
C PRO A 549 21.60 -7.94 -13.76
N TYR A 550 20.70 -7.90 -12.78
CA TYR A 550 20.50 -8.91 -11.74
C TYR A 550 19.03 -9.31 -11.68
N LYS A 551 18.77 -10.50 -11.14
CA LYS A 551 17.41 -10.99 -10.89
C LYS A 551 16.96 -10.52 -9.52
N ILE A 552 15.84 -9.81 -9.49
CA ILE A 552 15.08 -9.57 -8.26
C ILE A 552 14.21 -10.80 -8.02
N GLU A 553 14.38 -11.44 -6.86
CA GLU A 553 13.60 -12.62 -6.51
C GLU A 553 12.21 -12.21 -6.03
N LYS A 554 11.17 -12.79 -6.63
CA LYS A 554 9.82 -12.75 -6.07
C LYS A 554 9.49 -14.13 -5.51
N VAL A 555 9.00 -14.18 -4.27
CA VAL A 555 8.65 -15.43 -3.59
C VAL A 555 7.36 -15.99 -4.19
N CYS A 556 7.37 -17.24 -4.66
CA CYS A 556 6.14 -17.95 -4.99
C CYS A 556 5.39 -18.27 -3.70
N ARG A 557 4.13 -17.84 -3.60
CA ARG A 557 3.34 -18.00 -2.37
C ARG A 557 2.48 -19.26 -2.38
N ASP A 558 2.05 -19.66 -3.56
CA ASP A 558 1.16 -20.79 -3.79
C ASP A 558 1.53 -21.50 -5.10
N ILE A 559 0.97 -22.69 -5.29
CA ILE A 559 1.22 -23.51 -6.47
C ILE A 559 0.77 -22.77 -7.75
N SER A 560 -0.28 -21.95 -7.72
CA SER A 560 -0.73 -21.18 -8.90
C SER A 560 0.31 -20.20 -9.43
N GLN A 561 1.00 -19.50 -8.53
CA GLN A 561 2.07 -18.57 -8.90
C GLN A 561 3.22 -19.31 -9.55
N PHE A 562 3.54 -20.50 -9.03
CA PHE A 562 4.55 -21.35 -9.66
C PHE A 562 4.05 -21.91 -11.01
N SER A 563 2.80 -22.37 -11.12
CA SER A 563 2.21 -22.85 -12.38
C SER A 563 2.23 -21.77 -13.47
N ALA A 564 1.99 -20.50 -13.12
CA ALA A 564 2.14 -19.39 -14.07
C ALA A 564 3.60 -19.22 -14.53
N LEU A 565 4.58 -19.45 -13.66
CA LEU A 565 6.00 -19.50 -14.04
C LEU A 565 6.30 -20.70 -14.94
N ILE A 566 5.61 -21.82 -14.76
CA ILE A 566 5.73 -22.98 -15.66
C ILE A 566 5.31 -22.60 -17.09
N GLU A 567 4.20 -21.89 -17.26
CA GLU A 567 3.73 -21.42 -18.56
C GLU A 567 4.71 -20.46 -19.24
N THR A 568 5.33 -19.56 -18.46
CA THR A 568 6.30 -18.58 -18.99
C THR A 568 7.69 -19.18 -19.23
N GLY A 569 7.98 -20.33 -18.61
CA GLY A 569 9.30 -20.96 -18.65
C GLY A 569 10.32 -20.30 -17.71
N ASP A 570 9.92 -19.47 -16.76
CA ASP A 570 10.86 -18.75 -15.88
C ASP A 570 11.27 -19.59 -14.65
N TYR A 571 11.68 -20.86 -14.87
CA TYR A 571 12.12 -21.81 -13.82
C TYR A 571 13.21 -22.78 -14.32
N ASN A 572 13.94 -23.37 -13.37
CA ASN A 572 14.90 -24.45 -13.59
C ASN A 572 14.23 -25.81 -13.37
N LEU A 573 14.28 -26.70 -14.36
CA LEU A 573 13.71 -28.04 -14.25
C LEU A 573 14.78 -29.00 -13.71
N VAL A 574 14.52 -29.67 -12.59
CA VAL A 574 15.44 -30.64 -11.99
C VAL A 574 14.78 -32.01 -11.95
N ALA A 575 15.26 -32.93 -12.78
CA ALA A 575 14.67 -34.26 -12.94
C ALA A 575 15.75 -35.30 -13.26
N PHE A 576 15.55 -36.54 -12.79
CA PHE A 576 16.49 -37.64 -12.96
C PHE A 576 15.80 -38.87 -13.55
N GLY A 577 16.56 -39.70 -14.29
CA GLY A 577 16.07 -40.98 -14.82
C GLY A 577 14.72 -40.85 -15.55
N TYR A 578 13.73 -41.63 -15.12
CA TYR A 578 12.39 -41.66 -15.72
C TYR A 578 11.65 -40.32 -15.62
N ASP A 579 11.95 -39.48 -14.64
CA ASP A 579 11.32 -38.17 -14.51
C ASP A 579 11.72 -37.21 -15.65
N LYS A 580 12.88 -37.43 -16.29
CA LYS A 580 13.27 -36.71 -17.52
C LYS A 580 12.33 -37.02 -18.69
N GLU A 581 11.83 -38.27 -18.77
CA GLU A 581 10.89 -38.69 -19.81
C GLU A 581 9.50 -38.08 -19.58
N ILE A 582 9.04 -38.06 -18.32
CA ILE A 582 7.80 -37.37 -17.93
C ILE A 582 7.89 -35.88 -18.31
N ALA A 583 8.98 -35.22 -17.91
CA ALA A 583 9.19 -33.80 -18.17
C ALA A 583 9.24 -33.49 -19.67
N SER A 584 9.96 -34.28 -20.46
CA SER A 584 10.07 -34.06 -21.91
C SER A 584 8.71 -34.13 -22.62
N ARG A 585 7.77 -34.94 -22.11
CA ARG A 585 6.42 -35.06 -22.66
C ARG A 585 5.48 -33.95 -22.18
N LEU A 586 5.53 -33.59 -20.90
CA LEU A 586 4.57 -32.66 -20.29
C LEU A 586 5.03 -31.19 -20.30
N LEU A 587 6.33 -30.95 -20.43
CA LEU A 587 6.96 -29.64 -20.42
C LEU A 587 7.84 -29.46 -21.68
N PRO A 588 7.25 -29.47 -22.88
CA PRO A 588 8.02 -29.46 -24.12
C PRO A 588 8.90 -28.20 -24.22
N GLY A 589 10.17 -28.41 -24.59
CA GLY A 589 11.16 -27.32 -24.75
C GLY A 589 11.92 -26.94 -23.48
N LYS A 590 11.71 -27.63 -22.35
CA LYS A 590 12.52 -27.47 -21.13
C LYS A 590 13.52 -28.61 -20.95
N GLU A 591 14.78 -28.23 -20.80
CA GLU A 591 15.86 -29.17 -20.50
C GLU A 591 15.96 -29.43 -19.00
N ALA A 592 15.99 -30.70 -18.61
CA ALA A 592 16.17 -31.11 -17.22
C ALA A 592 17.64 -31.05 -16.82
N LYS A 593 17.93 -30.39 -15.69
CA LYS A 593 19.25 -30.29 -15.07
C LYS A 593 19.32 -31.13 -13.79
N GLU A 594 20.52 -31.24 -13.24
CA GLU A 594 20.79 -32.02 -12.02
C GLU A 594 21.06 -31.12 -10.80
N GLU A 595 21.39 -29.85 -11.02
CA GLU A 595 21.66 -28.87 -9.97
C GLU A 595 20.47 -27.92 -9.78
N LEU A 596 20.26 -27.53 -8.52
CA LEU A 596 19.30 -26.49 -8.16
C LEU A 596 19.82 -25.11 -8.57
N ASP A 597 18.90 -24.23 -8.95
CA ASP A 597 19.10 -22.80 -9.21
C ASP A 597 18.18 -21.99 -8.28
N ILE A 598 17.87 -20.74 -8.62
CA ILE A 598 17.05 -19.81 -7.82
C ILE A 598 15.59 -20.27 -7.64
N LEU A 599 14.98 -20.84 -8.68
CA LEU A 599 13.59 -21.29 -8.71
C LEU A 599 13.50 -22.63 -9.43
N ASN A 600 13.08 -23.70 -8.74
CA ASN A 600 13.17 -25.05 -9.28
C ASN A 600 11.83 -25.79 -9.33
N LEU A 601 11.55 -26.44 -10.45
CA LEU A 601 10.58 -27.54 -10.53
C LEU A 601 11.35 -28.85 -10.34
N VAL A 602 11.25 -29.43 -9.16
CA VAL A 602 11.95 -30.67 -8.78
C VAL A 602 11.00 -31.83 -9.00
N LEU A 603 11.27 -32.67 -10.00
CA LEU A 603 10.46 -33.84 -10.33
C LEU A 603 11.09 -35.12 -9.79
N GLY A 604 10.26 -35.95 -9.17
CA GLY A 604 10.64 -37.27 -8.67
C GLY A 604 10.62 -37.35 -7.14
N GLY A 605 10.21 -38.51 -6.62
CA GLY A 605 10.23 -38.77 -5.17
C GLY A 605 11.65 -38.92 -4.60
N PRO A 606 11.81 -38.97 -3.27
CA PRO A 606 13.12 -38.95 -2.58
C PRO A 606 14.16 -39.98 -3.07
N ILE A 607 13.69 -41.13 -3.56
CA ILE A 607 14.55 -42.19 -4.11
C ILE A 607 15.07 -41.82 -5.50
N ALA A 608 14.22 -41.21 -6.33
CA ALA A 608 14.55 -40.86 -7.71
C ALA A 608 15.29 -39.51 -7.80
N ASN A 609 14.91 -38.54 -6.97
CA ASN A 609 15.49 -37.21 -6.94
C ASN A 609 15.99 -36.86 -5.51
N PRO A 610 17.31 -36.82 -5.28
CA PRO A 610 17.87 -36.59 -3.94
C PRO A 610 17.52 -35.19 -3.39
N HIS A 611 17.25 -34.21 -4.26
CA HIS A 611 16.87 -32.86 -3.84
C HIS A 611 15.46 -32.81 -3.23
N ALA A 612 14.63 -33.83 -3.46
CA ALA A 612 13.28 -33.90 -2.92
C ALA A 612 13.25 -34.47 -1.48
N ALA A 613 14.29 -35.18 -1.04
CA ALA A 613 14.27 -35.93 0.23
C ALA A 613 14.09 -35.03 1.46
N LYS A 614 14.98 -34.07 1.65
CA LYS A 614 14.96 -33.18 2.82
C LYS A 614 13.70 -32.29 2.88
N PRO A 615 13.30 -31.59 1.81
CA PRO A 615 12.13 -30.70 1.84
C PRO A 615 10.81 -31.44 2.09
N LEU A 616 10.65 -32.65 1.53
CA LEU A 616 9.47 -33.49 1.76
C LEU A 616 9.43 -33.99 3.21
N GLU A 617 10.57 -34.42 3.76
CA GLU A 617 10.67 -34.87 5.16
C GLU A 617 10.36 -33.73 6.16
N GLU A 618 10.91 -32.52 5.93
CA GLU A 618 10.66 -31.32 6.74
C GLU A 618 9.18 -30.91 6.71
N ALA A 619 8.49 -31.15 5.59
CA ALA A 619 7.06 -30.95 5.46
C ALA A 619 6.22 -32.09 6.08
N GLY A 620 6.85 -33.08 6.71
CA GLY A 620 6.17 -34.22 7.33
C GLY A 620 5.66 -35.26 6.32
N ILE A 621 6.20 -35.28 5.10
CA ILE A 621 5.84 -36.21 4.03
C ILE A 621 6.88 -37.33 3.98
N LYS A 622 6.46 -38.57 4.23
CA LYS A 622 7.36 -39.74 4.23
C LYS A 622 6.97 -40.74 3.16
N PHE A 623 7.97 -41.26 2.46
CA PHE A 623 7.83 -42.32 1.46
C PHE A 623 8.46 -43.61 1.99
N GLU A 624 7.66 -44.65 2.16
CA GLU A 624 8.04 -45.94 2.74
C GLU A 624 7.57 -47.08 1.81
N GLY A 625 8.43 -47.50 0.89
CA GLY A 625 8.10 -48.54 -0.10
C GLY A 625 6.95 -48.10 -1.01
N ASN A 626 5.80 -48.77 -0.93
CA ASN A 626 4.60 -48.42 -1.69
C ASN A 626 3.62 -47.51 -0.90
N VAL A 627 4.06 -46.88 0.19
CA VAL A 627 3.22 -46.03 1.04
C VAL A 627 3.79 -44.61 1.11
N MET A 628 2.92 -43.60 1.02
CA MET A 628 3.21 -42.20 1.36
C MET A 628 2.41 -41.82 2.62
N LYS A 629 3.04 -41.12 3.57
CA LYS A 629 2.42 -40.70 4.84
C LYS A 629 2.47 -39.19 5.01
N ILE A 630 1.33 -38.57 5.34
CA ILE A 630 1.19 -37.12 5.55
C ILE A 630 0.19 -36.88 6.67
N GLY A 631 0.55 -36.14 7.73
CA GLY A 631 -0.39 -35.72 8.78
C GLY A 631 -1.14 -36.87 9.47
N GLY A 632 -0.54 -38.07 9.56
CA GLY A 632 -1.17 -39.26 10.13
C GLY A 632 -2.08 -40.05 9.16
N LYS A 633 -2.24 -39.60 7.91
CA LYS A 633 -2.90 -40.36 6.83
C LYS A 633 -1.87 -41.19 6.06
N GLU A 634 -2.29 -42.36 5.59
CA GLU A 634 -1.50 -43.25 4.74
C GLU A 634 -2.14 -43.39 3.35
N TYR A 635 -1.33 -43.24 2.31
CA TYR A 635 -1.70 -43.39 0.91
C TYR A 635 -0.92 -44.58 0.34
N VAL A 636 -1.63 -45.62 -0.11
CA VAL A 636 -1.02 -46.91 -0.49
C VAL A 636 -1.12 -47.13 -1.98
N SER A 637 0.03 -47.20 -2.65
CA SER A 637 0.15 -47.47 -4.08
C SER A 637 -0.04 -48.95 -4.41
N THR A 638 -0.70 -49.22 -5.53
CA THR A 638 -0.78 -50.52 -6.19
C THR A 638 -0.24 -50.35 -7.61
N TRP A 639 0.92 -50.94 -7.86
CA TRP A 639 1.68 -50.74 -9.10
C TRP A 639 0.83 -50.85 -10.37
N GLY A 640 0.87 -49.81 -11.20
CA GLY A 640 0.16 -49.76 -12.48
C GLY A 640 -1.36 -49.73 -12.37
N LYS A 641 -1.93 -49.48 -11.20
CA LYS A 641 -3.38 -49.43 -10.98
C LYS A 641 -3.83 -48.23 -10.15
N ILE A 642 -3.21 -47.99 -9.00
CA ILE A 642 -3.52 -46.85 -8.13
C ILE A 642 -2.20 -46.27 -7.67
N ASP A 643 -2.01 -44.98 -7.83
CA ASP A 643 -0.83 -44.31 -7.30
C ASP A 643 -1.16 -42.93 -6.74
N TYR A 644 -0.28 -42.44 -5.86
CA TYR A 644 -0.46 -41.15 -5.22
C TYR A 644 0.73 -40.24 -5.49
N GLY A 645 0.40 -38.99 -5.78
CA GLY A 645 1.34 -37.91 -6.02
C GLY A 645 1.13 -36.79 -5.02
N VAL A 646 2.19 -36.03 -4.77
CA VAL A 646 2.20 -34.85 -3.93
C VAL A 646 2.88 -33.71 -4.67
N VAL A 647 2.31 -32.52 -4.52
CA VAL A 647 2.95 -31.28 -4.93
C VAL A 647 3.15 -30.43 -3.70
N LEU A 648 4.40 -30.07 -3.41
CA LEU A 648 4.79 -29.23 -2.29
C LEU A 648 5.51 -28.00 -2.83
N LEU A 649 4.99 -26.82 -2.53
CA LEU A 649 5.73 -25.57 -2.64
C LEU A 649 6.48 -25.33 -1.33
N SER A 650 7.80 -25.39 -1.36
CA SER A 650 8.66 -25.11 -0.21
C SER A 650 9.82 -24.20 -0.62
N GLY A 651 9.89 -23.03 0.02
CA GLY A 651 10.73 -21.93 -0.44
C GLY A 651 10.35 -21.47 -1.85
N ASN A 652 11.33 -21.38 -2.74
CA ASN A 652 11.16 -21.04 -4.16
C ASN A 652 10.99 -22.29 -5.05
N ASN A 653 10.82 -23.48 -4.47
CA ASN A 653 10.86 -24.74 -5.22
C ASN A 653 9.52 -25.45 -5.17
N LEU A 654 9.07 -25.91 -6.33
CA LEU A 654 7.93 -26.79 -6.47
C LEU A 654 8.42 -28.23 -6.59
N TYR A 655 8.17 -29.02 -5.55
CA TYR A 655 8.49 -30.45 -5.52
C TYR A 655 7.27 -31.23 -5.98
N VAL A 656 7.42 -31.99 -7.05
CA VAL A 656 6.40 -32.88 -7.58
C VAL A 656 6.92 -34.31 -7.45
N ALA A 657 6.35 -35.05 -6.53
CA ALA A 657 6.81 -36.40 -6.19
C ALA A 657 5.62 -37.36 -6.16
N GLY A 658 5.87 -38.62 -6.48
CA GLY A 658 4.91 -39.70 -6.29
C GLY A 658 5.55 -40.89 -5.62
N ILE A 659 4.72 -41.80 -5.11
CA ILE A 659 5.20 -43.09 -4.59
C ILE A 659 5.92 -43.84 -5.72
N THR A 660 5.39 -43.75 -6.94
CA THR A 660 6.07 -44.19 -8.15
C THR A 660 6.04 -43.11 -9.24
N ARG A 661 6.53 -43.46 -10.44
CA ARG A 661 6.46 -42.62 -11.63
C ARG A 661 5.03 -42.20 -11.99
N TYR A 662 4.04 -43.05 -11.71
CA TYR A 662 2.64 -42.78 -12.05
C TYR A 662 2.08 -41.64 -11.19
N GLY A 663 2.38 -41.64 -9.88
CA GLY A 663 2.01 -40.57 -8.97
C GLY A 663 2.73 -39.25 -9.29
N THR A 664 4.00 -39.32 -9.69
CA THR A 664 4.78 -38.13 -10.11
C THR A 664 4.17 -37.51 -11.36
N GLU A 665 3.85 -38.33 -12.37
CA GLU A 665 3.19 -37.88 -13.59
C GLU A 665 1.79 -37.31 -13.31
N ALA A 666 1.01 -37.95 -12.44
CA ALA A 666 -0.32 -37.49 -12.08
C ALA A 666 -0.29 -36.12 -11.38
N ALA A 667 0.63 -35.95 -10.44
CA ALA A 667 0.82 -34.68 -9.75
C ALA A 667 1.24 -33.55 -10.70
N LEU A 668 2.15 -33.83 -11.65
CA LEU A 668 2.56 -32.86 -12.66
C LEU A 668 1.42 -32.52 -13.62
N GLN A 669 0.70 -33.50 -14.14
CA GLN A 669 -0.46 -33.26 -15.02
C GLN A 669 -1.54 -32.44 -14.32
N TYR A 670 -1.79 -32.69 -13.03
CA TYR A 670 -2.79 -31.96 -12.27
C TYR A 670 -2.48 -30.46 -12.21
N ILE A 671 -1.24 -30.08 -11.88
CA ILE A 671 -0.85 -28.67 -11.77
C ILE A 671 -0.71 -27.95 -13.11
N LEU A 672 -0.51 -28.70 -14.20
CA LEU A 672 -0.51 -28.17 -15.56
C LEU A 672 -1.93 -28.00 -16.13
N GLY A 673 -2.86 -28.87 -15.72
CA GLY A 673 -4.24 -28.87 -16.19
C GLY A 673 -5.22 -28.05 -15.35
N LYS A 674 -4.79 -27.53 -14.20
CA LYS A 674 -5.63 -26.78 -13.26
C LYS A 674 -5.05 -25.40 -12.97
N ALA A 675 -5.86 -24.37 -13.21
CA ALA A 675 -5.57 -23.01 -12.76
C ALA A 675 -6.13 -22.78 -11.34
N GLY A 676 -5.45 -21.94 -10.55
CA GLY A 676 -6.00 -21.42 -9.29
C GLY A 676 -5.84 -22.30 -8.05
N ILE A 677 -4.89 -23.24 -8.04
CA ILE A 677 -4.46 -23.97 -6.84
C ILE A 677 -3.74 -22.99 -5.88
N MET A 678 -4.43 -22.54 -4.83
CA MET A 678 -3.89 -21.56 -3.87
C MET A 678 -3.17 -22.22 -2.68
N GLU A 679 -3.17 -23.54 -2.61
CA GLU A 679 -2.51 -24.31 -1.57
C GLU A 679 -1.00 -24.39 -1.80
N SER A 680 -0.22 -24.54 -0.72
CA SER A 680 1.21 -24.84 -0.77
C SER A 680 1.50 -26.35 -0.80
N LEU A 681 0.50 -27.18 -0.52
CA LEU A 681 0.61 -28.64 -0.51
C LEU A 681 -0.70 -29.23 -1.04
N ILE A 682 -0.60 -30.09 -2.05
CA ILE A 682 -1.73 -30.89 -2.53
C ILE A 682 -1.32 -32.35 -2.67
N VAL A 683 -2.30 -33.24 -2.47
CA VAL A 683 -2.16 -34.68 -2.72
C VAL A 683 -3.14 -35.06 -3.82
N VAL A 684 -2.66 -35.81 -4.79
CA VAL A 684 -3.47 -36.35 -5.89
C VAL A 684 -3.45 -37.87 -5.88
N LYS A 685 -4.53 -38.45 -6.37
CA LYS A 685 -4.66 -39.87 -6.66
C LYS A 685 -4.85 -40.04 -8.15
N TRP A 686 -4.09 -40.96 -8.74
CA TRP A 686 -4.37 -41.54 -10.03
C TRP A 686 -4.90 -42.97 -9.86
N GLU A 687 -5.91 -43.33 -10.63
CA GLU A 687 -6.47 -44.69 -10.68
C GLU A 687 -6.75 -45.08 -12.13
N ASP A 688 -6.09 -46.13 -12.61
CA ASP A 688 -6.27 -46.68 -13.96
C ASP A 688 -7.66 -47.34 -14.08
N THR A 689 -8.64 -46.55 -14.48
CA THR A 689 -10.04 -46.97 -14.64
C THR A 689 -10.28 -47.61 -16.00
N ASN A 690 -9.51 -47.23 -17.02
CA ASN A 690 -9.65 -47.71 -18.39
C ASN A 690 -8.75 -48.92 -18.71
N GLY A 691 -7.81 -49.26 -17.82
CA GLY A 691 -6.94 -50.43 -17.88
C GLY A 691 -5.79 -50.29 -18.88
N ASN A 692 -5.44 -49.08 -19.32
CA ASN A 692 -4.43 -48.84 -20.34
C ASN A 692 -3.00 -48.67 -19.77
N GLY A 693 -2.87 -48.62 -18.43
CA GLY A 693 -1.59 -48.46 -17.72
C GLY A 693 -0.90 -47.11 -17.95
N LYS A 694 -1.63 -46.07 -18.35
CA LYS A 694 -1.15 -44.69 -18.57
C LYS A 694 -1.84 -43.73 -17.61
N VAL A 695 -1.17 -42.63 -17.32
CA VAL A 695 -1.76 -41.55 -16.51
C VAL A 695 -2.57 -40.64 -17.42
N ASP A 696 -3.89 -40.79 -17.39
CA ASP A 696 -4.83 -39.93 -18.11
C ASP A 696 -5.40 -38.85 -17.16
N SER A 697 -5.51 -37.61 -17.62
CA SER A 697 -5.92 -36.47 -16.77
C SER A 697 -7.32 -36.62 -16.17
N GLU A 698 -8.20 -37.40 -16.80
CA GLU A 698 -9.56 -37.70 -16.32
C GLU A 698 -9.58 -38.68 -15.14
N GLU A 699 -8.48 -39.40 -14.92
CA GLU A 699 -8.30 -40.39 -13.85
C GLU A 699 -7.64 -39.81 -12.59
N ILE A 700 -7.34 -38.50 -12.60
CA ILE A 700 -6.64 -37.80 -11.54
C ILE A 700 -7.65 -37.06 -10.66
N SER A 701 -7.58 -37.28 -9.35
CA SER A 701 -8.44 -36.64 -8.36
C SER A 701 -7.63 -36.07 -7.18
N LEU A 702 -8.12 -34.98 -6.59
CA LEU A 702 -7.54 -34.41 -5.37
C LEU A 702 -7.94 -35.29 -4.17
N VAL A 703 -7.01 -35.52 -3.24
CA VAL A 703 -7.27 -36.23 -1.99
C VAL A 703 -7.01 -35.30 -0.82
N GLY A 704 -8.05 -35.04 -0.02
CA GLY A 704 -7.98 -34.18 1.16
C GLY A 704 -7.36 -34.85 2.39
#